data_AF-A0A351DVR6-F1
#
_entry.id   AF-A0A351DVR6-F1
#
_cell.length_a   1.000
_cell.length_b   1.000
_cell.length_c   1.000
_cell.angle_alpha   90.00
_cell.angle_beta   90.00
_cell.angle_gamma   90.00
#
_symmetry.space_group_name_H-M   'P 1'
#
loop_
_entity.id
_entity.type
_entity.pdbx_description
1 polymer ?
#
loop_
_entity_poly.entity_id
_entity_poly.type
_entity_poly.pdbx_seq_one_letter_code
_entity_poly.pdbx_strand_id
1 'polypeptide(L)'
;MKHLFTLALTALFSTLAMADFVGMEYEAVAETANGTTYRVYATFDNPTDELVAVYALETAPMIVGVSSSFYQDPVGAVLAQNINPLFFASFPTLQHDSWFTIGSEDSNGTSDVQQVGMDQYFEAFEAGGGFTIDTFIGGSWFLLPNQSADAEAGADGRVLVGQFTTEGVVNLTMNFQWDNEASDTFNAEGVSLTFPEVPVPGCTNPAADNYNAAANEDDGSCTYGNGLCTGLSYDLVAADPLGSGESTYRIYANFTSADVEVTAMYGTDTEVWSLAGTQGFYQDALGSDFGGQVNPLFFGAFPTLEYDTWWTIGAQPGDADGLNSAFDQALTSFADWNSGGDFVVNTFIGGSIFVVPGANGQGNPVNGRVLLGQVTTSGVTDAVINLQVRDANQESFYASGMTLTFPVAGAGCNNPDACNFDANAEGDADCVFPEEFYTCDGCINDSDGDGVCDELEVLGCTDNMACNFDINATEEDGSCAMLDLCGVCGGDNSTCSGCTNPAADNYDASAIVDDGSCIISGCTNPAADNYNAEANNDDGSCIISGCTNPAADNYDPEANNDDGSCIISGCTNPAADNYNAEANNDDGSCIISGCTNPAAENYNPEANNDDGSCVATGCTYPGADNYDAVNTAEDGSCIFSGCTDATAENYIPYANNDDGSCVFEPCGTGGGDCPFDSNGDGEIGSADLLDFLVQFGQTCSGN
;
A
#
# COMPACT_ATOMS: atom_id res chain seq x y z
N MET A 1 16.74 11.55 -30.89
CA MET A 1 16.11 12.71 -30.22
C MET A 1 14.84 13.01 -31.00
N LYS A 2 13.75 12.32 -30.65
CA LYS A 2 12.42 12.55 -31.24
C LYS A 2 11.84 13.78 -30.53
N HIS A 3 11.56 14.84 -31.27
CA HIS A 3 10.89 16.03 -30.76
C HIS A 3 9.40 15.92 -31.10
N LEU A 4 8.57 15.86 -30.05
CA LEU A 4 7.13 16.08 -30.12
C LEU A 4 6.87 17.55 -30.49
N PHE A 5 5.97 17.77 -31.45
CA PHE A 5 5.38 19.06 -31.78
C PHE A 5 4.10 19.22 -30.94
N THR A 6 4.11 20.11 -29.95
CA THR A 6 2.89 20.60 -29.29
C THR A 6 2.64 22.01 -29.83
N LEU A 7 1.47 22.21 -30.43
CA LEU A 7 1.06 23.46 -31.06
C LEU A 7 0.57 24.46 -29.99
N ALA A 8 1.45 25.36 -29.53
CA ALA A 8 1.07 26.45 -28.63
C ALA A 8 0.65 27.70 -29.43
N LEU A 9 -0.62 28.09 -29.33
CA LEU A 9 -1.15 29.34 -29.90
C LEU A 9 -0.85 30.51 -28.95
N THR A 10 0.23 31.26 -29.20
CA THR A 10 0.58 32.45 -28.42
C THR A 10 -0.18 33.70 -28.88
N ALA A 11 -1.09 34.21 -28.04
CA ALA A 11 -1.55 35.59 -28.12
C ALA A 11 -0.68 36.48 -27.22
N LEU A 12 0.08 37.42 -27.80
CA LEU A 12 0.87 38.40 -27.06
C LEU A 12 -0.04 39.46 -26.41
N PHE A 13 -0.16 39.44 -25.09
CA PHE A 13 -0.41 40.64 -24.27
C PHE A 13 0.71 40.79 -23.25
N SER A 14 1.43 41.91 -23.32
CA SER A 14 2.45 42.27 -22.32
C SER A 14 1.77 42.89 -21.10
N THR A 15 1.58 42.11 -20.04
CA THR A 15 1.37 42.59 -18.67
C THR A 15 2.15 41.72 -17.69
N LEU A 16 2.52 42.28 -16.54
CA LEU A 16 3.48 41.76 -15.58
C LEU A 16 3.29 40.27 -15.26
N ALA A 17 4.39 39.51 -15.23
CA ALA A 17 4.43 38.12 -14.77
C ALA A 17 3.79 37.98 -13.38
N MET A 18 2.67 37.26 -13.32
CA MET A 18 2.07 36.72 -12.10
C MET A 18 2.06 35.19 -12.27
N ALA A 19 2.27 34.45 -11.19
CA ALA A 19 2.25 32.99 -11.21
C ALA A 19 0.85 32.51 -11.58
N ASP A 20 0.70 31.85 -12.73
CA ASP A 20 -0.61 31.53 -13.30
C ASP A 20 -0.76 30.02 -13.51
N PHE A 21 -1.94 29.53 -13.17
CA PHE A 21 -2.46 28.22 -13.55
C PHE A 21 -2.56 28.13 -15.08
N VAL A 22 -2.05 27.04 -15.66
CA VAL A 22 -1.95 26.88 -17.13
C VAL A 22 -3.22 26.26 -17.70
N GLY A 23 -3.76 25.21 -17.07
CA GLY A 23 -4.92 24.50 -17.56
C GLY A 23 -5.09 23.10 -16.98
N MET A 24 -5.90 22.28 -17.65
CA MET A 24 -5.99 20.83 -17.40
C MET A 24 -5.44 20.05 -18.60
N GLU A 25 -4.85 18.90 -18.32
CA GLU A 25 -4.41 17.93 -19.33
C GLU A 25 -4.86 16.51 -18.96
N TYR A 26 -4.81 15.60 -19.92
CA TYR A 26 -5.07 14.18 -19.69
C TYR A 26 -3.99 13.32 -20.34
N GLU A 27 -3.78 12.13 -19.78
CA GLU A 27 -2.98 11.07 -20.39
C GLU A 27 -3.73 9.75 -20.34
N ALA A 28 -3.57 8.90 -21.37
CA ALA A 28 -4.09 7.55 -21.39
C ALA A 28 -3.05 6.60 -20.78
N VAL A 29 -3.46 5.81 -19.78
CA VAL A 29 -2.56 4.97 -18.98
C VAL A 29 -2.70 3.48 -19.29
N ALA A 30 -3.91 3.04 -19.63
CA ALA A 30 -4.19 1.65 -19.96
C ALA A 30 -5.42 1.52 -20.87
N GLU A 31 -5.44 0.49 -21.72
CA GLU A 31 -6.63 0.04 -22.43
C GLU A 31 -7.08 -1.29 -21.87
N THR A 32 -8.35 -1.39 -21.50
CA THR A 32 -8.92 -2.59 -20.90
C THR A 32 -10.22 -2.99 -21.60
N ALA A 33 -10.72 -4.18 -21.31
CA ALA A 33 -12.03 -4.63 -21.79
C ALA A 33 -13.21 -3.78 -21.31
N ASN A 34 -13.00 -2.89 -20.32
CA ASN A 34 -14.03 -1.99 -19.77
C ASN A 34 -13.85 -0.53 -20.23
N GLY A 35 -12.92 -0.28 -21.16
CA GLY A 35 -12.59 1.04 -21.69
C GLY A 35 -11.15 1.46 -21.44
N THR A 36 -10.84 2.70 -21.80
CA THR A 36 -9.52 3.30 -21.63
C THR A 36 -9.47 4.05 -20.30
N THR A 37 -8.40 3.83 -19.53
CA THR A 37 -8.12 4.54 -18.28
C THR A 37 -7.35 5.82 -18.58
N TYR A 38 -7.93 6.96 -18.20
CA TYR A 38 -7.34 8.28 -18.34
C TYR A 38 -6.98 8.86 -16.97
N ARG A 39 -5.83 9.52 -16.85
CA ARG A 39 -5.48 10.36 -15.71
C ARG A 39 -5.56 11.82 -16.10
N VAL A 40 -6.12 12.64 -15.22
CA VAL A 40 -6.34 14.08 -15.45
C VAL A 40 -5.53 14.89 -14.47
N TYR A 41 -4.79 15.87 -14.99
CA TYR A 41 -3.89 16.72 -14.23
C TYR A 41 -4.28 18.19 -14.34
N ALA A 42 -4.10 18.90 -13.23
CA ALA A 42 -4.03 20.36 -13.20
C ALA A 42 -2.57 20.79 -13.46
N THR A 43 -2.36 21.76 -14.34
CA THR A 43 -1.02 22.19 -14.79
C THR A 43 -0.71 23.60 -14.30
N PHE A 44 0.51 23.80 -13.82
CA PHE A 44 0.99 25.05 -13.21
C PHE A 44 2.35 25.43 -13.82
N ASP A 45 2.59 26.74 -13.97
CA ASP A 45 3.87 27.26 -14.48
C ASP A 45 5.01 27.14 -13.45
N ASN A 46 4.68 27.04 -12.16
CA ASN A 46 5.65 27.03 -11.08
C ASN A 46 5.62 25.68 -10.31
N PRO A 47 6.77 24.99 -10.18
CA PRO A 47 6.86 23.68 -9.52
C PRO A 47 6.48 23.67 -8.03
N THR A 48 6.43 24.85 -7.40
CA THR A 48 6.12 24.99 -5.97
C THR A 48 4.65 25.32 -5.69
N ASP A 49 3.82 25.44 -6.72
CA ASP A 49 2.41 25.75 -6.54
C ASP A 49 1.67 24.51 -6.02
N GLU A 50 0.90 24.68 -4.95
CA GLU A 50 0.17 23.62 -4.26
C GLU A 50 -1.32 23.71 -4.59
N LEU A 51 -1.90 22.66 -5.19
CA LEU A 51 -3.34 22.59 -5.41
C LEU A 51 -4.04 22.28 -4.09
N VAL A 52 -4.91 23.19 -3.64
CA VAL A 52 -5.54 23.09 -2.31
C VAL A 52 -6.98 22.57 -2.40
N ALA A 53 -7.73 23.01 -3.40
CA ALA A 53 -9.13 22.62 -3.52
C ALA A 53 -9.63 22.57 -4.96
N VAL A 54 -10.58 21.67 -5.19
CA VAL A 54 -11.44 21.68 -6.36
C VAL A 54 -12.87 21.91 -5.87
N TYR A 55 -13.53 22.94 -6.40
CA TYR A 55 -14.78 23.45 -5.84
C TYR A 55 -15.83 23.76 -6.90
N ALA A 56 -17.09 23.87 -6.45
CA ALA A 56 -18.25 24.19 -7.27
C ALA A 56 -19.23 25.10 -6.50
N LEU A 57 -19.79 26.08 -7.20
CA LEU A 57 -20.77 27.04 -6.68
C LEU A 57 -21.86 27.28 -7.73
N GLU A 58 -22.98 27.88 -7.34
CA GLU A 58 -24.05 28.28 -8.28
C GLU A 58 -23.53 29.23 -9.39
N THR A 59 -22.55 30.08 -9.08
CA THR A 59 -21.94 31.01 -10.05
C THR A 59 -20.76 30.41 -10.83
N ALA A 60 -20.24 29.27 -10.37
CA ALA A 60 -19.08 28.57 -10.95
C ALA A 60 -19.37 27.06 -10.92
N PRO A 61 -20.21 26.56 -11.84
CA PRO A 61 -20.66 25.18 -11.81
C PRO A 61 -19.53 24.21 -12.16
N MET A 62 -19.60 23.00 -11.61
CA MET A 62 -18.72 21.88 -11.96
C MET A 62 -19.52 20.82 -12.72
N ILE A 63 -18.94 20.28 -13.79
CA ILE A 63 -19.52 19.23 -14.62
C ILE A 63 -18.53 18.08 -14.68
N VAL A 64 -18.98 16.88 -14.33
CA VAL A 64 -18.29 15.62 -14.62
C VAL A 64 -19.24 14.81 -15.47
N GLY A 65 -19.13 14.98 -16.79
CA GLY A 65 -19.97 14.32 -17.78
C GLY A 65 -19.27 13.13 -18.40
N VAL A 66 -20.05 12.09 -18.70
CA VAL A 66 -19.60 10.95 -19.51
C VAL A 66 -20.71 10.59 -20.49
N SER A 67 -20.35 10.24 -21.72
CA SER A 67 -21.32 9.85 -22.76
C SER A 67 -21.81 8.40 -22.61
N SER A 68 -21.02 7.54 -21.97
CA SER A 68 -21.38 6.17 -21.57
C SER A 68 -21.49 6.07 -20.04
N SER A 69 -20.56 5.38 -19.38
CA SER A 69 -20.48 5.24 -17.93
C SER A 69 -19.02 5.21 -17.48
N PHE A 70 -18.78 5.67 -16.26
CA PHE A 70 -17.51 5.42 -15.57
C PHE A 70 -17.46 3.98 -15.06
N TYR A 71 -16.32 3.33 -15.22
CA TYR A 71 -16.07 2.03 -14.63
C TYR A 71 -15.75 2.19 -13.14
N GLN A 72 -16.45 1.42 -12.31
CA GLN A 72 -16.27 1.38 -10.85
C GLN A 72 -16.07 -0.07 -10.39
N ASP A 73 -15.00 -0.32 -9.64
CA ASP A 73 -14.70 -1.62 -9.06
C ASP A 73 -15.52 -1.84 -7.77
N PRO A 74 -16.07 -3.05 -7.51
CA PRO A 74 -16.82 -3.33 -6.28
C PRO A 74 -16.04 -3.16 -4.97
N VAL A 75 -14.70 -3.19 -5.03
CA VAL A 75 -13.79 -2.97 -3.89
C VAL A 75 -13.11 -1.59 -3.98
N GLY A 76 -13.53 -0.78 -4.95
CA GLY A 76 -13.06 0.58 -5.23
C GLY A 76 -13.47 1.63 -4.20
N ALA A 77 -13.04 2.86 -4.47
CA ALA A 77 -13.42 4.02 -3.68
C ALA A 77 -13.30 5.32 -4.48
N VAL A 78 -14.29 6.22 -4.31
CA VAL A 78 -14.34 7.53 -4.98
C VAL A 78 -13.13 8.45 -4.73
N LEU A 79 -12.39 8.27 -3.62
CA LEU A 79 -11.19 9.04 -3.33
C LEU A 79 -9.96 8.12 -3.32
N ALA A 80 -8.92 8.51 -4.06
CA ALA A 80 -7.69 7.73 -4.24
C ALA A 80 -7.05 7.28 -2.92
N GLN A 81 -6.99 8.16 -1.92
CA GLN A 81 -6.41 7.87 -0.61
C GLN A 81 -7.05 6.69 0.14
N ASN A 82 -8.26 6.28 -0.26
CA ASN A 82 -8.95 5.12 0.33
C ASN A 82 -8.69 3.82 -0.45
N ILE A 83 -8.02 3.90 -1.59
CA ILE A 83 -7.63 2.74 -2.40
C ILE A 83 -6.32 2.19 -1.84
N ASN A 84 -6.33 0.92 -1.41
CA ASN A 84 -5.15 0.28 -0.84
C ASN A 84 -4.42 -0.57 -1.91
N PRO A 85 -3.16 -0.22 -2.27
CA PRO A 85 -2.41 -0.94 -3.29
C PRO A 85 -2.15 -2.43 -2.97
N LEU A 86 -2.20 -2.82 -1.71
CA LEU A 86 -2.07 -4.23 -1.31
C LEU A 86 -3.19 -5.11 -1.89
N PHE A 87 -4.32 -4.52 -2.30
CA PHE A 87 -5.42 -5.26 -2.94
C PHE A 87 -5.21 -5.49 -4.44
N PHE A 88 -4.30 -4.77 -5.11
CA PHE A 88 -4.07 -4.92 -6.55
C PHE A 88 -3.64 -6.34 -6.95
N ALA A 89 -2.88 -7.03 -6.08
CA ALA A 89 -2.47 -8.41 -6.34
C ALA A 89 -3.64 -9.41 -6.30
N SER A 90 -4.70 -9.09 -5.56
CA SER A 90 -5.90 -9.95 -5.44
C SER A 90 -7.03 -9.53 -6.37
N PHE A 91 -7.08 -8.24 -6.75
CA PHE A 91 -8.08 -7.64 -7.61
C PHE A 91 -7.40 -6.72 -8.64
N PRO A 92 -6.88 -7.28 -9.76
CA PRO A 92 -6.19 -6.49 -10.77
C PRO A 92 -7.05 -5.38 -11.40
N THR A 93 -8.36 -5.59 -11.46
CA THR A 93 -9.33 -4.62 -12.00
C THR A 93 -9.41 -3.33 -11.20
N LEU A 94 -9.04 -3.36 -9.91
CA LEU A 94 -9.03 -2.20 -9.02
C LEU A 94 -8.04 -1.12 -9.48
N GLN A 95 -6.98 -1.48 -10.21
CA GLN A 95 -6.03 -0.51 -10.77
C GLN A 95 -6.69 0.44 -11.78
N HIS A 96 -7.81 0.01 -12.38
CA HIS A 96 -8.56 0.75 -13.39
C HIS A 96 -9.84 1.39 -12.83
N ASP A 97 -10.03 1.39 -11.50
CA ASP A 97 -11.15 2.06 -10.84
C ASP A 97 -11.16 3.57 -11.13
N SER A 98 -12.35 4.19 -11.15
CA SER A 98 -12.47 5.64 -11.38
C SER A 98 -12.60 6.40 -10.07
N TRP A 99 -11.77 7.41 -9.85
CA TRP A 99 -11.69 8.11 -8.58
C TRP A 99 -11.15 9.54 -8.72
N PHE A 100 -11.36 10.34 -7.68
CA PHE A 100 -10.85 11.70 -7.55
C PHE A 100 -9.71 11.79 -6.55
N THR A 101 -8.85 12.78 -6.71
CA THR A 101 -7.76 13.05 -5.78
C THR A 101 -7.33 14.52 -5.84
N ILE A 102 -6.36 14.85 -5.02
CA ILE A 102 -5.46 15.98 -5.21
C ILE A 102 -4.06 15.43 -4.96
N GLY A 103 -3.30 15.12 -6.01
CA GLY A 103 -1.93 14.62 -5.92
C GLY A 103 -1.77 13.10 -5.86
N SER A 104 -2.16 12.47 -4.74
CA SER A 104 -1.87 11.05 -4.51
C SER A 104 -2.67 10.09 -5.39
N GLU A 105 -2.05 9.00 -5.80
CA GLU A 105 -2.68 7.93 -6.60
C GLU A 105 -3.40 6.88 -5.76
N ASP A 106 -3.03 6.75 -4.48
CA ASP A 106 -3.53 5.70 -3.58
C ASP A 106 -3.28 6.05 -2.09
N SER A 107 -3.56 5.10 -1.19
CA SER A 107 -3.39 5.25 0.27
C SER A 107 -1.94 5.36 0.77
N ASN A 108 -0.93 5.12 -0.07
CA ASN A 108 0.48 5.31 0.28
C ASN A 108 0.96 6.75 0.05
N GLY A 109 0.20 7.56 -0.68
CA GLY A 109 0.50 8.96 -0.89
C GLY A 109 0.30 9.83 0.36
N THR A 110 0.66 11.10 0.25
CA THR A 110 0.57 12.07 1.37
C THR A 110 -0.74 12.84 1.42
N SER A 111 -1.61 12.70 0.43
CA SER A 111 -2.85 13.48 0.35
C SER A 111 -3.93 12.99 1.30
N ASP A 112 -4.48 13.94 2.05
CA ASP A 112 -5.61 13.77 2.97
C ASP A 112 -6.77 14.67 2.51
N VAL A 113 -7.39 14.28 1.40
CA VAL A 113 -8.51 14.98 0.79
C VAL A 113 -9.75 14.83 1.68
N GLN A 114 -10.37 15.96 1.96
CA GLN A 114 -11.62 16.09 2.72
C GLN A 114 -12.71 16.59 1.78
N GLN A 115 -13.95 16.14 1.97
CA GLN A 115 -15.09 16.54 1.12
C GLN A 115 -16.16 17.28 1.91
N VAL A 116 -16.82 18.25 1.27
CA VAL A 116 -18.00 18.94 1.81
C VAL A 116 -19.03 19.08 0.69
N GLY A 117 -20.26 18.62 0.95
CA GLY A 117 -21.37 18.75 -0.01
C GLY A 117 -21.30 17.81 -1.21
N MET A 118 -20.40 16.82 -1.20
CA MET A 118 -20.17 15.90 -2.32
C MET A 118 -20.96 14.59 -2.28
N ASP A 119 -21.54 14.21 -1.13
CA ASP A 119 -22.09 12.86 -0.88
C ASP A 119 -23.05 12.37 -1.98
N GLN A 120 -24.04 13.17 -2.38
CA GLN A 120 -25.01 12.78 -3.41
C GLN A 120 -24.40 12.66 -4.82
N TYR A 121 -23.33 13.41 -5.09
CA TYR A 121 -22.67 13.45 -6.40
C TYR A 121 -21.68 12.30 -6.53
N PHE A 122 -20.97 11.99 -5.45
CA PHE A 122 -20.12 10.80 -5.36
C PHE A 122 -20.94 9.51 -5.38
N GLU A 123 -22.14 9.48 -4.80
CA GLU A 123 -23.05 8.33 -4.97
C GLU A 123 -23.48 8.14 -6.44
N ALA A 124 -23.72 9.22 -7.18
CA ALA A 124 -24.03 9.14 -8.61
C ALA A 124 -22.83 8.67 -9.45
N PHE A 125 -21.62 9.11 -9.08
CA PHE A 125 -20.37 8.70 -9.72
C PHE A 125 -20.03 7.22 -9.47
N GLU A 126 -20.20 6.75 -8.24
CA GLU A 126 -20.04 5.33 -7.85
C GLU A 126 -21.07 4.41 -8.53
N ALA A 127 -22.21 4.97 -8.97
CA ALA A 127 -23.17 4.26 -9.83
C ALA A 127 -22.76 4.24 -11.32
N GLY A 128 -21.57 4.76 -11.66
CA GLY A 128 -21.04 4.87 -13.02
C GLY A 128 -21.56 6.09 -13.80
N GLY A 129 -22.28 7.01 -13.15
CA GLY A 129 -22.88 8.17 -13.78
C GLY A 129 -22.00 9.43 -13.71
N GLY A 130 -22.29 10.39 -14.59
CA GLY A 130 -21.80 11.76 -14.44
C GLY A 130 -22.68 12.60 -13.51
N PHE A 131 -22.19 13.77 -13.10
CA PHE A 131 -22.94 14.72 -12.29
C PHE A 131 -22.64 16.18 -12.65
N THR A 132 -23.53 17.08 -12.21
CA THR A 132 -23.35 18.53 -12.32
C THR A 132 -23.68 19.18 -10.99
N ILE A 133 -22.82 20.08 -10.53
CA ILE A 133 -23.01 20.86 -9.31
C ILE A 133 -23.20 22.33 -9.70
N ASP A 134 -24.45 22.79 -9.64
CA ASP A 134 -24.86 24.18 -9.92
C ASP A 134 -25.70 24.79 -8.78
N THR A 135 -25.63 24.17 -7.59
CA THR A 135 -26.50 24.51 -6.47
C THR A 135 -25.91 25.58 -5.55
N PHE A 136 -26.77 26.28 -4.81
CA PHE A 136 -26.37 27.25 -3.79
C PHE A 136 -25.51 26.65 -2.66
N ILE A 137 -25.69 25.37 -2.34
CA ILE A 137 -24.87 24.68 -1.31
C ILE A 137 -23.46 24.43 -1.85
N GLY A 138 -23.32 24.26 -3.17
CA GLY A 138 -22.07 23.92 -3.83
C GLY A 138 -21.58 22.52 -3.46
N GLY A 139 -20.29 22.31 -3.71
CA GLY A 139 -19.55 21.11 -3.31
C GLY A 139 -18.06 21.35 -3.48
N SER A 140 -17.24 20.76 -2.63
CA SER A 140 -15.78 20.80 -2.80
C SER A 140 -15.12 19.58 -2.19
N TRP A 141 -13.97 19.24 -2.76
CA TRP A 141 -12.97 18.43 -2.07
C TRP A 141 -11.66 19.22 -1.99
N PHE A 142 -11.01 19.16 -0.85
CA PHE A 142 -9.89 20.03 -0.51
C PHE A 142 -8.95 19.34 0.47
N LEU A 143 -7.74 19.86 0.58
CA LEU A 143 -6.77 19.50 1.60
C LEU A 143 -6.38 20.72 2.42
N LEU A 144 -5.72 20.49 3.55
CA LEU A 144 -5.15 21.58 4.33
C LEU A 144 -3.81 22.01 3.69
N PRO A 145 -3.59 23.31 3.42
CA PRO A 145 -2.36 23.78 2.80
C PRO A 145 -1.11 23.36 3.57
N ASN A 146 -0.02 23.12 2.85
CA ASN A 146 1.30 22.70 3.36
C ASN A 146 1.24 21.42 4.20
N GLN A 147 0.33 20.48 3.88
CA GLN A 147 0.25 19.18 4.54
C GLN A 147 0.56 18.00 3.62
N SER A 148 0.37 18.13 2.31
CA SER A 148 0.63 17.07 1.34
C SER A 148 1.71 17.48 0.35
N ALA A 149 2.79 16.71 0.26
CA ALA A 149 3.82 16.92 -0.74
C ALA A 149 3.33 16.56 -2.15
N ASP A 150 2.41 15.59 -2.26
CA ASP A 150 1.84 15.16 -3.54
C ASP A 150 0.92 16.22 -4.16
N ALA A 151 0.47 17.21 -3.39
CA ALA A 151 -0.35 18.32 -3.87
C ALA A 151 0.47 19.45 -4.51
N GLU A 152 1.80 19.43 -4.38
CA GLU A 152 2.71 20.37 -5.02
C GLU A 152 2.98 19.93 -6.47
N ALA A 153 2.95 20.87 -7.42
CA ALA A 153 3.07 20.60 -8.86
C ALA A 153 4.39 19.94 -9.29
N GLY A 154 5.45 20.02 -8.49
CA GLY A 154 6.70 19.33 -8.74
C GLY A 154 7.40 19.76 -10.03
N ALA A 155 8.46 19.04 -10.41
CA ALA A 155 9.30 19.41 -11.55
C ALA A 155 8.60 19.26 -12.92
N ASP A 156 7.53 18.46 -13.00
CA ASP A 156 6.70 18.31 -14.18
C ASP A 156 5.58 19.36 -14.26
N GLY A 157 5.33 20.12 -13.19
CA GLY A 157 4.36 21.21 -13.16
C GLY A 157 2.91 20.71 -13.16
N ARG A 158 2.66 19.51 -12.61
CA ARG A 158 1.38 18.81 -12.70
C ARG A 158 0.94 18.28 -11.35
N VAL A 159 -0.35 18.44 -11.04
CA VAL A 159 -0.99 17.81 -9.88
C VAL A 159 -2.12 16.93 -10.36
N LEU A 160 -2.13 15.67 -9.94
CA LEU A 160 -3.19 14.72 -10.30
C LEU A 160 -4.52 15.12 -9.67
N VAL A 161 -5.61 15.08 -10.45
CA VAL A 161 -6.96 15.45 -9.99
C VAL A 161 -7.91 14.25 -9.98
N GLY A 162 -7.64 13.24 -10.79
CA GLY A 162 -8.40 12.00 -10.79
C GLY A 162 -8.03 11.05 -11.90
N GLN A 163 -8.59 9.85 -11.80
CA GLN A 163 -8.51 8.78 -12.78
C GLN A 163 -9.93 8.42 -13.24
N PHE A 164 -10.12 8.28 -14.55
CA PHE A 164 -11.41 7.99 -15.16
C PHE A 164 -11.26 6.88 -16.18
N THR A 165 -11.94 5.76 -15.97
CA THR A 165 -11.98 4.66 -16.94
C THR A 165 -13.34 4.63 -17.62
N THR A 166 -13.34 4.72 -18.95
CA THR A 166 -14.59 4.70 -19.74
C THR A 166 -14.33 4.31 -21.21
N GLU A 167 -15.36 3.78 -21.87
CA GLU A 167 -15.41 3.60 -23.33
C GLU A 167 -15.89 4.85 -24.08
N GLY A 168 -16.42 5.84 -23.34
CA GLY A 168 -17.02 7.04 -23.91
C GLY A 168 -16.14 8.27 -23.85
N VAL A 169 -16.70 9.38 -24.31
CA VAL A 169 -16.15 10.73 -24.11
C VAL A 169 -16.52 11.25 -22.72
N VAL A 170 -15.52 11.72 -21.99
CA VAL A 170 -15.62 12.46 -20.72
C VAL A 170 -15.57 13.96 -21.01
N ASN A 171 -16.45 14.72 -20.37
CA ASN A 171 -16.43 16.19 -20.38
C ASN A 171 -16.33 16.69 -18.94
N LEU A 172 -15.20 17.28 -18.59
CA LEU A 172 -14.93 17.85 -17.29
C LEU A 172 -14.98 19.38 -17.36
N THR A 173 -15.71 20.00 -16.46
CA THR A 173 -15.60 21.44 -16.15
C THR A 173 -15.37 21.55 -14.65
N MET A 174 -14.23 22.09 -14.22
CA MET A 174 -13.83 22.17 -12.81
C MET A 174 -13.32 23.57 -12.46
N ASN A 175 -13.37 23.90 -11.16
CA ASN A 175 -12.78 25.12 -10.63
C ASN A 175 -11.70 24.73 -9.61
N PHE A 176 -10.56 25.41 -9.69
CA PHE A 176 -9.37 25.09 -8.92
C PHE A 176 -9.00 26.25 -8.01
N GLN A 177 -8.48 25.94 -6.83
CA GLN A 177 -7.87 26.88 -5.91
C GLN A 177 -6.50 26.33 -5.51
N TRP A 178 -5.48 27.18 -5.61
CA TRP A 178 -4.09 26.82 -5.31
C TRP A 178 -3.40 27.92 -4.51
N ASP A 179 -2.38 27.53 -3.76
CA ASP A 179 -1.49 28.41 -3.03
C ASP A 179 -0.11 28.42 -3.68
N ASN A 180 0.57 29.57 -3.67
CA ASN A 180 1.96 29.67 -4.11
C ASN A 180 2.94 29.46 -2.93
N GLU A 181 4.25 29.51 -3.21
CA GLU A 181 5.31 29.42 -2.18
C GLU A 181 5.17 30.46 -1.04
N ALA A 182 4.54 31.61 -1.31
CA ALA A 182 4.29 32.66 -0.32
C ALA A 182 2.97 32.46 0.48
N SER A 183 2.26 31.36 0.24
CA SER A 183 0.92 31.07 0.78
C SER A 183 -0.14 32.12 0.38
N ASP A 184 0.03 32.75 -0.78
CA ASP A 184 -1.04 33.53 -1.40
C ASP A 184 -1.96 32.58 -2.18
N THR A 185 -3.26 32.69 -1.93
CA THR A 185 -4.29 31.85 -2.56
C THR A 185 -4.85 32.47 -3.83
N PHE A 186 -4.98 31.66 -4.88
CA PHE A 186 -5.55 32.02 -6.18
C PHE A 186 -6.66 31.04 -6.59
N ASN A 187 -7.46 31.42 -7.58
CA ASN A 187 -8.52 30.57 -8.09
C ASN A 187 -8.72 30.72 -9.60
N ALA A 188 -9.11 29.62 -10.25
CA ALA A 188 -9.44 29.54 -11.67
C ALA A 188 -10.80 28.85 -11.82
N GLU A 189 -11.71 29.47 -12.56
CA GLU A 189 -13.11 29.01 -12.70
C GLU A 189 -13.41 28.61 -14.14
N GLY A 190 -14.24 27.56 -14.31
CA GLY A 190 -14.77 27.12 -15.59
C GLY A 190 -13.75 26.45 -16.51
N VAL A 191 -12.67 25.89 -15.96
CA VAL A 191 -11.65 25.19 -16.75
C VAL A 191 -12.31 23.93 -17.30
N SER A 192 -12.27 23.74 -18.62
CA SER A 192 -12.95 22.63 -19.29
C SER A 192 -11.99 21.76 -20.07
N LEU A 193 -12.19 20.44 -20.00
CA LEU A 193 -11.41 19.43 -20.71
C LEU A 193 -12.35 18.34 -21.23
N THR A 194 -12.16 17.90 -22.48
CA THR A 194 -12.95 16.82 -23.07
C THR A 194 -12.02 15.79 -23.70
N PHE A 195 -12.21 14.51 -23.38
CA PHE A 195 -11.34 13.41 -23.83
C PHE A 195 -12.08 12.07 -23.96
N PRO A 196 -11.66 11.15 -24.84
CA PRO A 196 -10.67 11.37 -25.90
C PRO A 196 -11.18 12.37 -26.96
N GLU A 197 -10.27 13.01 -27.68
CA GLU A 197 -10.63 13.94 -28.74
C GLU A 197 -11.39 13.18 -29.84
N VAL A 198 -12.64 13.57 -30.10
CA VAL A 198 -13.45 12.94 -31.13
C VAL A 198 -12.99 13.48 -32.49
N PRO A 199 -12.58 12.63 -33.45
CA PRO A 199 -12.34 13.08 -34.81
C PRO A 199 -13.67 13.58 -35.38
N VAL A 200 -13.70 14.85 -35.78
CA VAL A 200 -14.77 15.51 -36.51
C VAL A 200 -14.27 15.68 -37.94
N PRO A 201 -14.66 14.80 -38.87
CA PRO A 201 -14.29 14.93 -40.26
C PRO A 201 -14.91 16.19 -40.87
N GLY A 202 -14.13 16.94 -41.63
CA GLY A 202 -14.61 18.06 -42.43
C GLY A 202 -13.47 18.94 -42.93
N CYS A 203 -13.81 19.94 -43.74
CA CYS A 203 -12.77 20.82 -44.28
C CYS A 203 -12.10 21.65 -43.18
N THR A 204 -10.80 21.42 -42.96
CA THR A 204 -9.98 22.10 -41.95
C THR A 204 -9.32 23.39 -42.47
N ASN A 205 -9.32 23.62 -43.79
CA ASN A 205 -8.69 24.81 -44.37
C ASN A 205 -9.57 26.05 -44.18
N PRO A 206 -9.13 27.08 -43.43
CA PRO A 206 -9.89 28.31 -43.20
C PRO A 206 -10.15 29.15 -44.45
N ALA A 207 -9.43 28.89 -45.56
CA ALA A 207 -9.64 29.57 -46.84
C ALA A 207 -10.73 28.93 -47.72
N ALA A 208 -11.26 27.77 -47.33
CA ALA A 208 -12.29 27.06 -48.10
C ALA A 208 -13.71 27.60 -47.83
N ASP A 209 -14.59 27.47 -48.83
CA ASP A 209 -15.99 27.91 -48.76
C ASP A 209 -16.82 27.12 -47.72
N ASN A 210 -16.44 25.86 -47.47
CA ASN A 210 -17.10 24.94 -46.53
C ASN A 210 -16.24 24.63 -45.30
N TYR A 211 -15.35 25.55 -44.92
CA TYR A 211 -14.55 25.44 -43.70
C TYR A 211 -15.43 25.14 -42.47
N ASN A 212 -15.06 24.09 -41.74
CA ASN A 212 -15.68 23.73 -40.48
C ASN A 212 -14.69 23.96 -39.34
N ALA A 213 -14.92 25.02 -38.54
CA ALA A 213 -14.07 25.33 -37.39
C ALA A 213 -14.08 24.27 -36.28
N ALA A 214 -15.02 23.32 -36.33
CA ALA A 214 -15.06 22.17 -35.42
C ALA A 214 -14.38 20.92 -35.98
N ALA A 215 -13.94 20.93 -37.25
CA ALA A 215 -13.24 19.79 -37.85
C ALA A 215 -11.77 19.76 -37.40
N ASN A 216 -11.31 18.59 -36.96
CA ASN A 216 -9.92 18.30 -36.61
C ASN A 216 -9.27 17.25 -37.53
N GLU A 217 -10.01 16.75 -38.53
CA GLU A 217 -9.53 15.83 -39.56
C GLU A 217 -10.06 16.27 -40.94
N ASP A 218 -9.16 16.45 -41.92
CA ASP A 218 -9.55 16.83 -43.29
C ASP A 218 -10.05 15.61 -44.06
N ASP A 219 -11.33 15.63 -44.43
CA ASP A 219 -11.99 14.56 -45.20
C ASP A 219 -11.87 14.76 -46.72
N GLY A 220 -11.09 15.74 -47.16
CA GLY A 220 -10.93 16.09 -48.57
C GLY A 220 -12.17 16.75 -49.18
N SER A 221 -13.15 17.15 -48.37
CA SER A 221 -14.38 17.80 -48.84
C SER A 221 -14.21 19.30 -49.13
N CYS A 222 -13.02 19.88 -48.92
CA CYS A 222 -12.78 21.31 -49.12
C CYS A 222 -13.13 21.77 -50.56
N THR A 223 -13.93 22.84 -50.63
CA THR A 223 -14.32 23.48 -51.88
C THR A 223 -13.94 24.96 -51.87
N TYR A 224 -13.64 25.49 -53.05
CA TYR A 224 -13.15 26.86 -53.24
C TYR A 224 -13.82 27.51 -54.45
N GLY A 225 -13.85 28.84 -54.47
CA GLY A 225 -14.37 29.61 -55.59
C GLY A 225 -15.87 29.38 -55.81
N ASN A 226 -16.64 29.40 -54.72
CA ASN A 226 -18.08 29.12 -54.67
C ASN A 226 -18.44 27.67 -55.08
N GLY A 227 -17.65 26.69 -54.63
CA GLY A 227 -17.89 25.27 -54.92
C GLY A 227 -17.42 24.78 -56.30
N LEU A 228 -16.74 25.62 -57.08
CA LEU A 228 -16.29 25.29 -58.44
C LEU A 228 -14.99 24.47 -58.46
N CYS A 229 -14.10 24.73 -57.50
CA CYS A 229 -12.81 24.07 -57.35
C CYS A 229 -12.84 23.14 -56.12
N THR A 230 -12.25 21.95 -56.23
CA THR A 230 -12.14 20.95 -55.14
C THR A 230 -10.70 20.79 -54.64
N GLY A 231 -9.85 21.80 -54.87
CA GLY A 231 -8.45 21.80 -54.45
C GLY A 231 -7.46 21.39 -55.53
N LEU A 232 -6.26 21.02 -55.10
CA LEU A 232 -5.11 20.71 -55.96
C LEU A 232 -4.84 19.20 -55.98
N SER A 233 -4.21 18.70 -57.04
CA SER A 233 -3.68 17.33 -57.12
C SER A 233 -2.34 17.33 -57.86
N TYR A 234 -1.60 16.22 -57.78
CA TYR A 234 -0.41 16.00 -58.59
C TYR A 234 -0.45 14.63 -59.28
N ASP A 235 0.25 14.50 -60.42
CA ASP A 235 0.55 13.23 -61.06
C ASP A 235 2.09 13.08 -61.19
N LEU A 236 2.65 11.90 -60.91
CA LEU A 236 4.06 11.59 -61.19
C LEU A 236 4.28 11.35 -62.69
N VAL A 237 5.18 12.13 -63.30
CA VAL A 237 5.55 12.01 -64.72
C VAL A 237 6.70 11.01 -64.92
N ALA A 238 7.73 11.10 -64.09
CA ALA A 238 8.90 10.24 -64.14
C ALA A 238 9.60 10.15 -62.78
N ALA A 239 10.00 8.94 -62.39
CA ALA A 239 10.83 8.69 -61.22
C ALA A 239 12.30 8.57 -61.63
N ASP A 240 13.17 9.37 -61.02
CA ASP A 240 14.62 9.44 -61.29
C ASP A 240 15.00 9.56 -62.79
N PRO A 241 14.42 10.50 -63.56
CA PRO A 241 14.77 10.65 -64.97
C PRO A 241 16.20 11.18 -65.19
N LEU A 242 16.79 11.85 -64.19
CA LEU A 242 18.12 12.47 -64.27
C LEU A 242 19.24 11.56 -63.74
N GLY A 243 18.91 10.49 -63.01
CA GLY A 243 19.87 9.59 -62.37
C GLY A 243 20.55 10.18 -61.12
N SER A 244 19.99 11.28 -60.60
CA SER A 244 20.44 12.00 -59.40
C SER A 244 19.43 11.96 -58.25
N GLY A 245 18.33 11.22 -58.41
CA GLY A 245 17.32 10.98 -57.38
C GLY A 245 16.16 11.97 -57.37
N GLU A 246 16.07 12.91 -58.31
CA GLU A 246 14.91 13.79 -58.48
C GLU A 246 13.74 13.06 -59.16
N SER A 247 12.50 13.44 -58.85
CA SER A 247 11.30 12.99 -59.55
C SER A 247 10.56 14.18 -60.13
N THR A 248 9.88 13.98 -61.26
CA THR A 248 9.12 15.01 -61.97
C THR A 248 7.64 14.84 -61.75
N TYR A 249 6.98 15.88 -61.23
CA TYR A 249 5.57 15.92 -60.89
C TYR A 249 4.84 16.98 -61.74
N ARG A 250 3.55 16.76 -62.03
CA ARG A 250 2.66 17.77 -62.61
C ARG A 250 1.60 18.16 -61.62
N ILE A 251 1.41 19.45 -61.42
CA ILE A 251 0.41 20.01 -60.50
C ILE A 251 -0.86 20.34 -61.29
N TYR A 252 -2.00 19.98 -60.74
CA TYR A 252 -3.32 20.22 -61.32
C TYR A 252 -4.25 20.91 -60.32
N ALA A 253 -5.21 21.68 -60.84
CA ALA A 253 -6.40 22.08 -60.09
C ALA A 253 -7.60 21.24 -60.50
N ASN A 254 -8.39 20.82 -59.52
CA ASN A 254 -9.53 19.93 -59.68
C ASN A 254 -10.85 20.74 -59.67
N PHE A 255 -11.76 20.40 -60.56
CA PHE A 255 -13.03 21.11 -60.74
C PHE A 255 -14.21 20.15 -60.74
N THR A 256 -15.33 20.57 -60.16
CA THR A 256 -16.58 19.79 -60.15
C THR A 256 -17.31 19.84 -61.49
N SER A 257 -17.04 20.86 -62.31
CA SER A 257 -17.71 21.12 -63.59
C SER A 257 -16.69 21.34 -64.72
N ALA A 258 -17.03 20.88 -65.92
CA ALA A 258 -16.28 21.16 -67.14
C ALA A 258 -16.58 22.55 -67.72
N ASP A 259 -17.63 23.22 -67.25
CA ASP A 259 -18.03 24.57 -67.68
C ASP A 259 -17.38 25.67 -66.81
N VAL A 260 -16.09 25.50 -66.51
CA VAL A 260 -15.25 26.45 -65.76
C VAL A 260 -14.02 26.78 -66.60
N GLU A 261 -13.50 28.00 -66.49
CA GLU A 261 -12.25 28.42 -67.13
C GLU A 261 -11.32 29.03 -66.08
N VAL A 262 -10.12 28.48 -65.92
CA VAL A 262 -9.04 29.09 -65.13
C VAL A 262 -8.46 30.25 -65.93
N THR A 263 -8.60 31.46 -65.43
CA THR A 263 -8.18 32.68 -66.13
C THR A 263 -6.86 33.23 -65.61
N ALA A 264 -6.54 33.01 -64.34
CA ALA A 264 -5.28 33.45 -63.76
C ALA A 264 -4.81 32.60 -62.58
N MET A 265 -3.50 32.53 -62.39
CA MET A 265 -2.84 32.18 -61.13
C MET A 265 -2.18 33.43 -60.58
N TYR A 266 -2.30 33.71 -59.28
CA TYR A 266 -1.84 34.98 -58.73
C TYR A 266 -1.36 34.88 -57.28
N GLY A 267 -0.57 35.86 -56.84
CA GLY A 267 -0.16 36.05 -55.46
C GLY A 267 -0.03 37.53 -55.08
N THR A 268 -0.35 37.84 -53.82
CA THR A 268 -0.27 39.17 -53.19
C THR A 268 0.31 39.06 -51.77
N ASP A 269 0.40 40.16 -51.03
CA ASP A 269 0.82 40.17 -49.62
C ASP A 269 -0.22 39.56 -48.65
N THR A 270 -1.49 39.46 -49.06
CA THR A 270 -2.55 38.83 -48.28
C THR A 270 -2.88 37.41 -48.74
N GLU A 271 -2.66 37.11 -50.01
CA GLU A 271 -2.93 35.80 -50.63
C GLU A 271 -1.65 35.32 -51.31
N VAL A 272 -0.80 34.63 -50.55
CA VAL A 272 0.54 34.21 -51.01
C VAL A 272 0.42 33.12 -52.07
N TRP A 273 1.22 33.22 -53.12
CA TRP A 273 1.47 32.10 -54.04
C TRP A 273 2.90 31.61 -53.84
N SER A 274 3.08 30.36 -53.44
CA SER A 274 4.40 29.79 -53.17
C SER A 274 4.54 28.33 -53.59
N LEU A 275 5.78 27.95 -53.88
CA LEU A 275 6.25 26.59 -54.05
C LEU A 275 7.58 26.50 -53.30
N ALA A 276 7.57 25.84 -52.15
CA ALA A 276 8.73 25.73 -51.27
C ALA A 276 9.11 24.27 -51.07
N GLY A 277 10.39 23.95 -51.26
CA GLY A 277 10.90 22.58 -51.20
C GLY A 277 11.93 22.38 -50.10
N THR A 278 11.98 21.17 -49.55
CA THR A 278 13.11 20.74 -48.68
C THR A 278 14.41 20.59 -49.46
N GLN A 279 14.33 20.39 -50.78
CA GLN A 279 15.44 20.37 -51.73
C GLN A 279 15.15 21.35 -52.87
N GLY A 280 16.21 21.77 -53.56
CA GLY A 280 16.10 22.69 -54.69
C GLY A 280 15.36 22.10 -55.90
N PHE A 281 14.87 22.98 -56.77
CA PHE A 281 14.17 22.60 -57.99
C PHE A 281 15.14 22.50 -59.17
N TYR A 282 14.95 21.48 -60.01
CA TYR A 282 15.76 21.30 -61.20
C TYR A 282 15.32 22.26 -62.31
N GLN A 283 16.30 23.00 -62.85
CA GLN A 283 16.16 23.92 -63.99
C GLN A 283 17.17 23.59 -65.10
N ASP A 284 16.69 23.39 -66.32
CA ASP A 284 17.54 23.15 -67.50
C ASP A 284 18.01 24.49 -68.11
N ALA A 285 19.26 24.53 -68.58
CA ALA A 285 19.83 25.74 -69.18
C ALA A 285 19.18 26.16 -70.51
N LEU A 286 18.52 25.23 -71.20
CA LEU A 286 17.70 25.46 -72.40
C LEU A 286 16.20 25.51 -72.09
N GLY A 287 15.85 25.44 -70.80
CA GLY A 287 14.51 25.50 -70.24
C GLY A 287 13.83 26.85 -70.34
N SER A 288 12.65 26.94 -69.75
CA SER A 288 11.86 28.17 -69.67
C SER A 288 10.92 28.14 -68.49
N ASP A 289 10.72 29.31 -67.85
CA ASP A 289 9.76 29.53 -66.77
C ASP A 289 8.33 29.08 -67.09
N PHE A 290 7.97 28.98 -68.39
CA PHE A 290 6.63 28.64 -68.85
C PHE A 290 6.60 27.44 -69.80
N GLY A 291 5.73 26.46 -69.52
CA GLY A 291 5.68 25.21 -70.26
C GLY A 291 5.40 25.36 -71.75
N GLY A 292 4.56 26.32 -72.15
CA GLY A 292 4.26 26.59 -73.56
C GLY A 292 5.45 27.10 -74.38
N GLN A 293 6.51 27.56 -73.73
CA GLN A 293 7.74 28.06 -74.37
C GLN A 293 8.82 26.97 -74.50
N VAL A 294 8.66 25.85 -73.80
CA VAL A 294 9.52 24.68 -73.93
C VAL A 294 9.23 24.00 -75.26
N ASN A 295 10.27 23.81 -76.09
CA ASN A 295 10.12 23.25 -77.44
C ASN A 295 10.40 21.73 -77.46
N PRO A 296 9.39 20.87 -77.69
CA PRO A 296 9.56 19.42 -77.66
C PRO A 296 10.50 18.86 -78.73
N LEU A 297 10.75 19.61 -79.82
CA LEU A 297 11.69 19.19 -80.86
C LEU A 297 13.13 19.06 -80.32
N PHE A 298 13.44 19.69 -79.18
CA PHE A 298 14.75 19.59 -78.55
C PHE A 298 14.92 18.38 -77.63
N PHE A 299 13.84 17.69 -77.21
CA PHE A 299 13.93 16.54 -76.29
C PHE A 299 14.79 15.40 -76.86
N GLY A 300 14.77 15.19 -78.17
CA GLY A 300 15.61 14.17 -78.82
C GLY A 300 17.11 14.48 -78.80
N ALA A 301 17.50 15.75 -78.67
CA ALA A 301 18.89 16.20 -78.59
C ALA A 301 19.34 16.48 -77.15
N PHE A 302 18.40 16.90 -76.30
CA PHE A 302 18.60 17.24 -74.89
C PHE A 302 17.48 16.59 -74.07
N PRO A 303 17.64 15.31 -73.66
CA PRO A 303 16.59 14.58 -72.95
C PRO A 303 16.23 15.19 -71.58
N THR A 304 17.17 15.88 -70.94
CA THR A 304 16.97 16.51 -69.62
C THR A 304 15.99 17.67 -69.65
N LEU A 305 15.82 18.32 -70.81
CA LEU A 305 14.91 19.45 -71.02
C LEU A 305 13.44 19.07 -70.79
N GLU A 306 13.08 17.79 -70.96
CA GLU A 306 11.72 17.30 -70.71
C GLU A 306 11.32 17.45 -69.23
N TYR A 307 12.31 17.45 -68.32
CA TYR A 307 12.13 17.45 -66.87
C TYR A 307 12.39 18.82 -66.24
N ASP A 308 12.46 19.87 -67.04
CA ASP A 308 12.55 21.26 -66.56
C ASP A 308 11.33 21.63 -65.69
N THR A 309 11.53 22.54 -64.72
CA THR A 309 10.47 23.01 -63.81
C THR A 309 9.87 24.31 -64.35
N TRP A 310 8.54 24.35 -64.52
CA TRP A 310 7.84 25.46 -65.18
C TRP A 310 6.38 25.61 -64.75
N TRP A 311 5.82 26.81 -64.95
CA TRP A 311 4.41 27.13 -64.70
C TRP A 311 3.59 27.20 -66.00
N THR A 312 2.28 26.99 -65.91
CA THR A 312 1.35 27.09 -67.05
C THR A 312 -0.09 27.31 -66.58
N ILE A 313 -0.99 27.58 -67.54
CA ILE A 313 -2.43 27.37 -67.35
C ILE A 313 -2.88 26.51 -68.54
N GLY A 314 -2.93 25.20 -68.31
CA GLY A 314 -3.45 24.20 -69.23
C GLY A 314 -2.66 23.93 -70.51
N ALA A 315 -1.50 24.57 -70.73
CA ALA A 315 -0.65 24.31 -71.88
C ALA A 315 0.48 23.33 -71.54
N GLN A 316 0.70 22.32 -72.38
CA GLN A 316 1.88 21.45 -72.33
C GLN A 316 3.00 21.97 -73.24
N PRO A 317 4.25 21.48 -73.08
CA PRO A 317 5.33 21.77 -74.02
C PRO A 317 4.93 21.50 -75.48
N GLY A 318 5.03 22.53 -76.32
CA GLY A 318 4.67 22.50 -77.74
C GLY A 318 3.23 22.90 -78.08
N ASP A 319 2.37 23.12 -77.08
CA ASP A 319 1.04 23.71 -77.30
C ASP A 319 1.12 25.20 -77.64
N ALA A 320 0.07 25.73 -78.26
CA ALA A 320 0.00 27.15 -78.62
C ALA A 320 -0.16 28.02 -77.36
N ASP A 321 0.92 28.60 -76.86
CA ASP A 321 0.93 29.41 -75.64
C ASP A 321 0.16 30.74 -75.78
N GLY A 322 -0.86 30.94 -74.94
CA GLY A 322 -1.55 32.24 -74.77
C GLY A 322 -1.37 32.83 -73.37
N LEU A 323 -0.42 32.30 -72.59
CA LEU A 323 -0.09 32.76 -71.26
C LEU A 323 0.53 34.16 -71.34
N ASN A 324 0.09 35.03 -70.44
CA ASN A 324 0.66 36.33 -70.21
C ASN A 324 1.09 36.39 -68.74
N SER A 325 2.19 37.08 -68.46
CA SER A 325 2.72 37.22 -67.12
C SER A 325 2.81 38.70 -66.73
N ALA A 326 2.42 39.02 -65.51
CA ALA A 326 2.59 40.33 -64.91
C ALA A 326 3.23 40.18 -63.53
N PHE A 327 4.52 40.46 -63.44
CA PHE A 327 5.29 40.38 -62.21
C PHE A 327 5.97 41.72 -61.92
N ASP A 328 6.08 42.08 -60.64
CA ASP A 328 6.91 43.19 -60.20
C ASP A 328 8.39 42.92 -60.55
N GLN A 329 9.08 43.93 -61.07
CA GLN A 329 10.52 43.85 -61.36
C GLN A 329 11.38 43.68 -60.10
N ALA A 330 10.82 43.95 -58.92
CA ALA A 330 11.46 43.71 -57.64
C ALA A 330 11.24 42.29 -57.09
N LEU A 331 10.42 41.44 -57.73
CA LEU A 331 10.29 40.03 -57.35
C LEU A 331 11.55 39.27 -57.78
N THR A 332 12.35 38.83 -56.80
CA THR A 332 13.48 37.91 -57.03
C THR A 332 13.02 36.47 -57.25
N SER A 333 11.72 36.17 -57.10
CA SER A 333 11.19 34.81 -57.10
C SER A 333 11.56 33.98 -58.34
N PHE A 334 11.51 34.54 -59.55
CA PHE A 334 11.98 33.82 -60.75
C PHE A 334 13.50 33.72 -60.83
N ALA A 335 14.24 34.68 -60.29
CA ALA A 335 15.70 34.60 -60.26
C ALA A 335 16.17 33.52 -59.26
N ASP A 336 15.53 33.48 -58.10
CA ASP A 336 15.76 32.49 -57.05
C ASP A 336 15.32 31.10 -57.54
N TRP A 337 14.13 30.99 -58.12
CA TRP A 337 13.60 29.76 -58.71
C TRP A 337 14.43 29.24 -59.89
N ASN A 338 14.89 30.12 -60.80
CA ASN A 338 15.80 29.75 -61.88
C ASN A 338 17.21 29.36 -61.41
N SER A 339 17.55 29.66 -60.15
CA SER A 339 18.76 29.17 -59.50
C SER A 339 18.55 27.88 -58.68
N GLY A 340 17.34 27.33 -58.72
CA GLY A 340 16.92 26.13 -58.00
C GLY A 340 16.39 26.38 -56.59
N GLY A 341 16.10 27.64 -56.22
CA GLY A 341 15.50 28.01 -54.94
C GLY A 341 13.97 28.02 -54.95
N ASP A 342 13.36 28.40 -53.83
CA ASP A 342 11.90 28.46 -53.68
C ASP A 342 11.27 29.56 -54.55
N PHE A 343 10.04 29.31 -54.99
CA PHE A 343 9.22 30.31 -55.66
C PHE A 343 8.23 30.92 -54.68
N VAL A 344 8.31 32.22 -54.40
CA VAL A 344 7.41 32.91 -53.46
C VAL A 344 6.97 34.27 -53.99
N VAL A 345 5.66 34.50 -54.06
CA VAL A 345 5.03 35.78 -54.44
C VAL A 345 4.14 36.23 -53.27
N ASN A 346 4.66 37.17 -52.47
CA ASN A 346 4.03 37.66 -51.23
C ASN A 346 4.13 39.19 -51.07
N THR A 347 4.23 39.94 -52.17
CA THR A 347 4.39 41.40 -52.12
C THR A 347 3.08 42.14 -52.36
N PHE A 348 3.01 43.38 -51.89
CA PHE A 348 1.85 44.26 -52.10
C PHE A 348 1.55 44.53 -53.59
N ILE A 349 2.58 44.53 -54.45
CA ILE A 349 2.40 44.66 -55.91
C ILE A 349 1.94 43.31 -56.50
N GLY A 350 2.39 42.20 -55.91
CA GLY A 350 2.01 40.85 -56.27
C GLY A 350 2.60 40.40 -57.61
N GLY A 351 2.05 39.29 -58.10
CA GLY A 351 2.43 38.70 -59.38
C GLY A 351 1.33 37.77 -59.88
N SER A 352 1.17 37.69 -61.19
CA SER A 352 0.21 36.77 -61.79
C SER A 352 0.64 36.27 -63.17
N ILE A 353 0.16 35.07 -63.49
CA ILE A 353 0.05 34.58 -64.86
C ILE A 353 -1.42 34.47 -65.23
N PHE A 354 -1.77 34.81 -66.46
CA PHE A 354 -3.15 34.85 -66.91
C PHE A 354 -3.29 34.51 -68.38
N VAL A 355 -4.44 33.95 -68.73
CA VAL A 355 -4.88 33.71 -70.10
C VAL A 355 -6.04 34.64 -70.42
N VAL A 356 -6.14 35.07 -71.68
CA VAL A 356 -7.28 35.90 -72.11
C VAL A 356 -8.52 35.00 -72.18
N PRO A 357 -9.59 35.29 -71.42
CA PRO A 357 -10.76 34.41 -71.36
C PRO A 357 -11.37 34.18 -72.74
N GLY A 358 -11.62 32.91 -73.09
CA GLY A 358 -12.20 32.50 -74.37
C GLY A 358 -11.28 32.59 -75.59
N ALA A 359 -9.98 32.86 -75.42
CA ALA A 359 -9.05 33.02 -76.54
C ALA A 359 -8.57 31.68 -77.14
N ASN A 360 -8.29 30.67 -76.32
CA ASN A 360 -7.62 29.44 -76.75
C ASN A 360 -7.97 28.17 -75.94
N GLY A 361 -8.92 28.24 -75.00
CA GLY A 361 -9.48 27.07 -74.30
C GLY A 361 -8.52 26.35 -73.34
N GLN A 362 -7.34 26.90 -73.08
CA GLN A 362 -6.32 26.28 -72.21
C GLN A 362 -6.75 26.26 -70.74
N GLY A 363 -7.47 27.28 -70.28
CA GLY A 363 -8.02 27.32 -68.92
C GLY A 363 -9.15 26.33 -68.67
N ASN A 364 -9.64 25.60 -69.67
CA ASN A 364 -10.78 24.70 -69.51
C ASN A 364 -10.34 23.33 -68.94
N PRO A 365 -11.06 22.78 -67.95
CA PRO A 365 -10.77 21.47 -67.40
C PRO A 365 -10.80 20.36 -68.46
N VAL A 366 -9.72 19.58 -68.53
CA VAL A 366 -9.65 18.33 -69.28
C VAL A 366 -9.75 17.19 -68.27
N ASN A 367 -10.78 16.34 -68.40
CA ASN A 367 -11.10 15.31 -67.40
C ASN A 367 -11.27 15.86 -65.99
N GLY A 368 -11.89 17.05 -65.86
CA GLY A 368 -12.12 17.70 -64.56
C GLY A 368 -10.88 18.35 -63.94
N ARG A 369 -9.75 18.42 -64.65
CA ARG A 369 -8.49 18.98 -64.13
C ARG A 369 -7.87 20.00 -65.09
N VAL A 370 -7.21 21.02 -64.56
CA VAL A 370 -6.39 21.98 -65.33
C VAL A 370 -4.95 21.88 -64.87
N LEU A 371 -4.02 21.70 -65.82
CA LEU A 371 -2.59 21.67 -65.54
C LEU A 371 -2.10 23.06 -65.13
N LEU A 372 -1.37 23.16 -64.02
CA LEU A 372 -0.84 24.42 -63.49
C LEU A 372 0.68 24.51 -63.60
N GLY A 373 1.40 23.39 -63.59
CA GLY A 373 2.86 23.42 -63.72
C GLY A 373 3.47 22.03 -63.67
N GLN A 374 4.78 21.99 -63.90
CA GLN A 374 5.63 20.82 -63.73
C GLN A 374 6.77 21.16 -62.79
N VAL A 375 7.08 20.26 -61.86
CA VAL A 375 8.09 20.47 -60.82
C VAL A 375 8.98 19.24 -60.72
N THR A 376 10.29 19.43 -60.79
CA THR A 376 11.28 18.36 -60.61
C THR A 376 12.14 18.62 -59.38
N THR A 377 12.09 17.70 -58.42
CA THR A 377 12.80 17.82 -57.13
C THR A 377 13.02 16.44 -56.51
N SER A 378 13.99 16.33 -55.58
CA SER A 378 14.24 15.13 -54.77
C SER A 378 13.67 15.24 -53.35
N GLY A 379 13.06 16.37 -53.00
CA GLY A 379 12.52 16.64 -51.66
C GLY A 379 11.00 16.79 -51.63
N VAL A 380 10.45 16.81 -50.42
CA VAL A 380 9.05 17.20 -50.16
C VAL A 380 8.86 18.68 -50.48
N THR A 381 7.78 19.00 -51.17
CA THR A 381 7.41 20.34 -51.64
C THR A 381 6.02 20.73 -51.15
N ASP A 382 5.91 21.93 -50.59
CA ASP A 382 4.67 22.58 -50.21
C ASP A 382 4.31 23.67 -51.22
N ALA A 383 3.17 23.48 -51.89
CA ALA A 383 2.57 24.44 -52.81
C ALA A 383 1.38 25.15 -52.15
N VAL A 384 1.32 26.47 -52.30
CA VAL A 384 0.16 27.31 -52.00
C VAL A 384 -0.21 28.05 -53.27
N ILE A 385 -1.38 27.80 -53.85
CA ILE A 385 -1.78 28.37 -55.16
C ILE A 385 -3.12 29.07 -55.04
N ASN A 386 -3.21 30.28 -55.62
CA ASN A 386 -4.46 31.01 -55.77
C ASN A 386 -4.85 31.10 -57.24
N LEU A 387 -6.12 30.81 -57.53
CA LEU A 387 -6.69 30.81 -58.88
C LEU A 387 -7.82 31.81 -59.00
N GLN A 388 -7.89 32.48 -60.14
CA GLN A 388 -9.10 33.11 -60.63
C GLN A 388 -9.77 32.17 -61.63
N VAL A 389 -11.04 31.86 -61.37
CA VAL A 389 -11.84 30.93 -62.18
C VAL A 389 -13.07 31.67 -62.68
N ARG A 390 -13.55 31.32 -63.88
CA ARG A 390 -14.72 31.91 -64.50
C ARG A 390 -15.76 30.83 -64.78
N ASP A 391 -17.02 31.09 -64.43
CA ASP A 391 -18.10 30.14 -64.64
C ASP A 391 -18.74 30.25 -66.04
N ALA A 392 -19.72 29.38 -66.32
CA ALA A 392 -20.51 29.40 -67.54
C ALA A 392 -21.26 30.72 -67.79
N ASN A 393 -21.59 31.47 -66.73
CA ASN A 393 -22.26 32.77 -66.79
C ASN A 393 -21.29 33.93 -66.99
N GLN A 394 -20.00 33.63 -67.18
CA GLN A 394 -18.94 34.62 -67.36
C GLN A 394 -18.59 35.43 -66.10
N GLU A 395 -19.02 34.97 -64.92
CA GLU A 395 -18.69 35.55 -63.62
C GLU A 395 -17.37 34.99 -63.09
N SER A 396 -16.54 35.84 -62.48
CA SER A 396 -15.25 35.46 -61.93
C SER A 396 -15.35 35.19 -60.43
N PHE A 397 -14.77 34.07 -60.01
CA PHE A 397 -14.62 33.64 -58.63
C PHE A 397 -13.14 33.44 -58.32
N TYR A 398 -12.80 33.48 -57.03
CA TYR A 398 -11.43 33.34 -56.55
C TYR A 398 -11.35 32.09 -55.66
N ALA A 399 -10.43 31.20 -55.98
CA ALA A 399 -10.06 30.06 -55.16
C ALA A 399 -8.67 30.36 -54.60
N SER A 400 -8.60 30.97 -53.42
CA SER A 400 -7.35 31.32 -52.74
C SER A 400 -7.02 30.37 -51.59
N GLY A 401 -5.75 30.30 -51.21
CA GLY A 401 -5.26 29.52 -50.08
C GLY A 401 -5.32 28.00 -50.27
N MET A 402 -5.36 27.51 -51.51
CA MET A 402 -5.31 26.07 -51.76
C MET A 402 -3.89 25.56 -51.54
N THR A 403 -3.76 24.52 -50.73
CA THR A 403 -2.47 23.91 -50.36
C THR A 403 -2.32 22.53 -50.98
N LEU A 404 -1.07 22.13 -51.28
CA LEU A 404 -0.72 20.79 -51.74
C LEU A 404 0.71 20.46 -51.30
N THR A 405 0.90 19.32 -50.65
CA THR A 405 2.24 18.81 -50.29
C THR A 405 2.58 17.57 -51.12
N PHE A 406 3.72 17.54 -51.80
CA PHE A 406 4.14 16.43 -52.66
C PHE A 406 5.68 16.31 -52.80
N PRO A 407 6.25 15.09 -52.95
CA PRO A 407 5.61 13.82 -52.62
C PRO A 407 5.21 13.82 -51.14
N VAL A 408 4.02 13.30 -50.85
CA VAL A 408 3.57 13.14 -49.47
C VAL A 408 4.57 12.20 -48.80
N ALA A 409 5.16 12.61 -47.68
CA ALA A 409 6.01 11.74 -46.90
C ALA A 409 5.18 10.54 -46.41
N GLY A 410 5.29 9.41 -47.11
CA GLY A 410 4.67 8.13 -46.78
C GLY A 410 3.27 7.86 -47.35
N ALA A 411 3.14 7.59 -48.65
CA ALA A 411 1.87 7.08 -49.22
C ALA A 411 2.06 5.76 -49.98
N GLY A 412 2.17 4.69 -49.20
CA GLY A 412 1.79 3.31 -49.57
C GLY A 412 2.84 2.46 -50.26
N CYS A 413 2.53 1.17 -50.37
CA CYS A 413 3.36 0.16 -51.03
C CYS A 413 2.66 -0.39 -52.28
N ASN A 414 3.29 -0.31 -53.46
CA ASN A 414 2.72 -0.85 -54.71
C ASN A 414 3.10 -2.32 -55.00
N ASN A 415 3.80 -2.97 -54.07
CA ASN A 415 4.25 -4.35 -54.24
C ASN A 415 3.16 -5.35 -53.82
N PRO A 416 2.67 -6.23 -54.73
CA PRO A 416 1.61 -7.18 -54.42
C PRO A 416 1.98 -8.25 -53.40
N ASP A 417 3.28 -8.41 -53.08
CA ASP A 417 3.77 -9.34 -52.06
C ASP A 417 3.93 -8.68 -50.67
N ALA A 418 3.63 -7.38 -50.55
CA ALA A 418 3.67 -6.65 -49.29
C ALA A 418 2.30 -6.59 -48.61
N CYS A 419 2.31 -6.49 -47.29
CA CYS A 419 1.13 -6.51 -46.42
C CYS A 419 0.38 -5.19 -46.37
N ASN A 420 1.05 -4.08 -46.67
CA ASN A 420 0.42 -2.78 -46.89
C ASN A 420 0.25 -2.47 -48.38
N PHE A 421 0.04 -3.50 -49.21
CA PHE A 421 -0.19 -3.34 -50.64
C PHE A 421 -1.41 -2.45 -50.91
N ASP A 422 -1.17 -1.33 -51.57
CA ASP A 422 -2.18 -0.46 -52.16
C ASP A 422 -1.87 -0.31 -53.65
N ALA A 423 -2.84 -0.74 -54.47
CA ALA A 423 -2.75 -0.64 -55.92
C ALA A 423 -2.65 0.82 -56.43
N ASN A 424 -2.89 1.82 -55.57
CA ASN A 424 -2.80 3.25 -55.88
C ASN A 424 -1.58 3.94 -55.26
N ALA A 425 -0.70 3.21 -54.56
CA ALA A 425 0.52 3.76 -53.99
C ALA A 425 1.58 4.09 -55.06
N GLU A 426 2.28 5.20 -54.90
CA GLU A 426 3.30 5.67 -55.86
C GLU A 426 4.74 5.40 -55.42
N GLY A 427 4.96 4.76 -54.26
CA GLY A 427 6.27 4.43 -53.71
C GLY A 427 6.42 2.98 -53.23
N ASP A 428 7.67 2.53 -53.10
CA ASP A 428 8.08 1.21 -52.54
C ASP A 428 8.88 1.41 -51.22
N ALA A 429 8.97 2.66 -50.75
CA ALA A 429 9.84 3.03 -49.63
C ALA A 429 9.33 2.52 -48.28
N ASP A 430 8.03 2.26 -48.17
CA ASP A 430 7.35 1.83 -46.93
C ASP A 430 6.71 0.43 -47.06
N CYS A 431 7.19 -0.42 -47.98
CA CYS A 431 6.65 -1.77 -48.14
C CYS A 431 6.95 -2.67 -46.95
N VAL A 432 5.88 -3.12 -46.29
CA VAL A 432 5.95 -4.07 -45.19
C VAL A 432 5.80 -5.46 -45.77
N PHE A 433 6.88 -6.23 -45.83
CA PHE A 433 6.82 -7.64 -46.18
C PHE A 433 6.64 -8.49 -44.92
N PRO A 434 5.94 -9.62 -45.01
CA PRO A 434 5.85 -10.53 -43.87
C PRO A 434 7.24 -11.17 -43.64
N GLU A 435 7.66 -11.23 -42.37
CA GLU A 435 8.90 -11.90 -41.99
C GLU A 435 8.82 -13.43 -42.19
N GLU A 436 9.96 -14.13 -42.14
CA GLU A 436 9.96 -15.60 -42.21
C GLU A 436 9.03 -16.16 -41.12
N PHE A 437 8.13 -17.09 -41.48
CA PHE A 437 7.04 -17.67 -40.65
C PHE A 437 5.77 -16.82 -40.48
N TYR A 438 5.76 -15.55 -40.91
CA TYR A 438 4.57 -14.71 -40.92
C TYR A 438 3.92 -14.63 -42.32
N THR A 439 2.62 -14.33 -42.35
CA THR A 439 1.87 -13.88 -43.54
C THR A 439 1.31 -12.48 -43.29
N CYS A 440 0.75 -11.86 -44.32
CA CYS A 440 0.10 -10.55 -44.18
C CYS A 440 -1.20 -10.58 -43.35
N ASP A 441 -1.71 -11.77 -43.04
CA ASP A 441 -2.85 -11.99 -42.17
C ASP A 441 -2.42 -12.48 -40.76
N GLY A 442 -1.13 -12.35 -40.43
CA GLY A 442 -0.54 -12.84 -39.18
C GLY A 442 0.23 -14.14 -39.36
N CYS A 443 0.50 -14.83 -38.26
CA CYS A 443 1.34 -16.02 -38.25
C CYS A 443 0.78 -17.20 -39.08
N ILE A 444 1.67 -18.02 -39.70
CA ILE A 444 1.28 -19.25 -40.41
C ILE A 444 0.74 -20.33 -39.46
N ASN A 445 1.39 -20.54 -38.32
CA ASN A 445 0.98 -21.47 -37.25
C ASN A 445 1.10 -20.76 -35.90
N ASP A 446 -0.03 -20.30 -35.38
CA ASP A 446 -0.15 -19.65 -34.07
C ASP A 446 -1.25 -20.40 -33.32
N SER A 447 -0.82 -21.33 -32.48
CA SER A 447 -1.68 -22.29 -31.80
C SER A 447 -2.46 -21.69 -30.63
N ASP A 448 -1.96 -20.63 -30.00
CA ASP A 448 -2.54 -20.01 -28.81
C ASP A 448 -3.13 -18.60 -29.04
N GLY A 449 -2.84 -17.99 -30.19
CA GLY A 449 -3.44 -16.77 -30.71
C GLY A 449 -2.78 -15.48 -30.21
N ASP A 450 -1.54 -15.54 -29.72
CA ASP A 450 -0.84 -14.40 -29.12
C ASP A 450 -0.09 -13.52 -30.15
N GLY A 451 -0.04 -13.95 -31.41
CA GLY A 451 0.60 -13.23 -32.51
C GLY A 451 2.08 -13.58 -32.72
N VAL A 452 2.64 -14.51 -31.96
CA VAL A 452 3.94 -15.14 -32.21
C VAL A 452 3.73 -16.50 -32.88
N CYS A 453 4.62 -16.89 -33.79
CA CYS A 453 4.52 -18.18 -34.46
C CYS A 453 5.10 -19.32 -33.65
N ASP A 454 4.44 -20.48 -33.67
CA ASP A 454 4.90 -21.74 -33.05
C ASP A 454 6.38 -22.06 -33.42
N GLU A 455 6.82 -21.77 -34.64
CA GLU A 455 8.20 -22.00 -35.08
C GLU A 455 9.23 -20.96 -34.57
N LEU A 456 8.75 -19.81 -34.13
CA LEU A 456 9.51 -18.68 -33.59
C LEU A 456 9.33 -18.53 -32.08
N GLU A 457 8.50 -19.37 -31.47
CA GLU A 457 8.29 -19.37 -30.03
C GLU A 457 9.60 -19.67 -29.28
N VAL A 458 9.94 -18.75 -28.39
CA VAL A 458 11.03 -18.93 -27.45
C VAL A 458 10.42 -19.34 -26.13
N LEU A 459 10.59 -20.62 -25.80
CA LEU A 459 10.18 -21.17 -24.51
C LEU A 459 10.98 -20.53 -23.37
N GLY A 460 10.29 -19.99 -22.38
CA GLY A 460 10.89 -19.42 -21.18
C GLY A 460 9.85 -18.82 -20.25
N CYS A 461 10.26 -17.91 -19.37
CA CYS A 461 9.37 -17.20 -18.49
C CYS A 461 9.00 -15.84 -19.07
N THR A 462 7.71 -15.63 -19.35
CA THR A 462 7.11 -14.41 -19.91
C THR A 462 6.57 -13.47 -18.83
N ASP A 463 6.44 -13.92 -17.58
CA ASP A 463 6.03 -13.09 -16.45
C ASP A 463 7.12 -12.07 -16.06
N ASN A 464 6.88 -10.78 -16.34
CA ASN A 464 7.79 -9.67 -16.01
C ASN A 464 8.02 -9.47 -14.49
N MET A 465 7.22 -10.12 -13.63
CA MET A 465 7.44 -10.14 -12.18
C MET A 465 8.35 -11.30 -11.72
N ALA A 466 8.63 -12.28 -12.59
CA ALA A 466 9.53 -13.37 -12.27
C ALA A 466 11.00 -12.92 -12.33
N CYS A 467 11.82 -13.51 -11.46
CA CYS A 467 13.25 -13.17 -11.38
C CYS A 467 14.10 -13.75 -12.51
N ASN A 468 13.57 -14.75 -13.21
CA ASN A 468 14.15 -15.33 -14.42
C ASN A 468 13.31 -14.98 -15.66
N PHE A 469 12.56 -13.87 -15.61
CA PHE A 469 11.93 -13.30 -16.78
C PHE A 469 12.93 -13.21 -17.93
N ASP A 470 12.58 -13.82 -19.07
CA ASP A 470 13.33 -13.69 -20.30
C ASP A 470 12.51 -12.82 -21.24
N ILE A 471 13.02 -11.61 -21.51
CA ILE A 471 12.40 -10.67 -22.43
C ILE A 471 12.27 -11.22 -23.87
N ASN A 472 13.02 -12.28 -24.19
CA ASN A 472 12.91 -12.94 -25.49
C ASN A 472 11.96 -14.13 -25.45
N ALA A 473 11.50 -14.58 -24.28
CA ALA A 473 10.52 -15.65 -24.19
C ALA A 473 9.16 -15.16 -24.69
N THR A 474 8.56 -15.97 -25.55
CA THR A 474 7.24 -15.70 -26.13
C THR A 474 6.24 -16.80 -25.80
N GLU A 475 6.66 -17.83 -25.07
CA GLU A 475 5.78 -18.92 -24.61
C GLU A 475 6.24 -19.40 -23.22
N GLU A 476 5.26 -19.62 -22.34
CA GLU A 476 5.45 -20.04 -20.96
C GLU A 476 5.76 -21.53 -20.84
N ASP A 477 7.01 -21.86 -20.53
CA ASP A 477 7.43 -23.26 -20.33
C ASP A 477 7.27 -23.75 -18.87
N GLY A 478 6.72 -22.89 -18.00
CA GLY A 478 6.58 -23.14 -16.58
C GLY A 478 7.88 -23.00 -15.78
N SER A 479 8.92 -22.41 -16.38
CA SER A 479 10.19 -22.13 -15.69
C SER A 479 10.14 -20.89 -14.79
N CYS A 480 9.07 -20.09 -14.80
CA CYS A 480 8.97 -18.90 -13.97
C CYS A 480 9.25 -19.17 -12.49
N ALA A 481 10.22 -18.42 -11.98
CA ALA A 481 10.67 -18.46 -10.61
C ALA A 481 10.50 -17.07 -10.00
N MET A 482 10.09 -17.03 -8.73
CA MET A 482 10.01 -15.80 -7.97
C MET A 482 11.29 -15.63 -7.15
N LEU A 483 11.60 -14.38 -6.78
CA LEU A 483 12.57 -14.15 -5.72
C LEU A 483 12.03 -14.74 -4.43
N ASP A 484 12.87 -15.49 -3.73
CA ASP A 484 12.62 -15.84 -2.35
C ASP A 484 12.88 -14.62 -1.43
N LEU A 485 12.62 -14.75 -0.14
CA LEU A 485 12.83 -13.67 0.85
C LEU A 485 14.31 -13.25 0.97
N CYS A 486 15.23 -14.09 0.48
CA CYS A 486 16.66 -13.84 0.43
C CYS A 486 17.11 -13.16 -0.87
N GLY A 487 16.18 -12.88 -1.80
CA GLY A 487 16.50 -12.33 -3.11
C GLY A 487 17.18 -13.32 -4.05
N VAL A 488 17.04 -14.63 -3.79
CA VAL A 488 17.53 -15.68 -4.68
C VAL A 488 16.42 -16.16 -5.59
N CYS A 489 16.72 -16.21 -6.89
CA CYS A 489 15.75 -16.61 -7.89
C CYS A 489 15.44 -18.11 -7.82
N GLY A 490 14.19 -18.47 -7.56
CA GLY A 490 13.78 -19.88 -7.34
C GLY A 490 14.39 -20.51 -6.09
N GLY A 491 14.82 -19.68 -5.14
CA GLY A 491 15.40 -20.12 -3.88
C GLY A 491 14.36 -20.67 -2.90
N ASP A 492 14.83 -21.41 -1.89
CA ASP A 492 14.04 -21.99 -0.81
C ASP A 492 14.26 -21.26 0.54
N ASN A 493 14.73 -20.01 0.48
CA ASN A 493 15.16 -19.18 1.61
C ASN A 493 16.39 -19.67 2.38
N SER A 494 17.04 -20.78 1.97
CA SER A 494 18.16 -21.36 2.74
C SER A 494 19.40 -20.49 2.82
N THR A 495 19.59 -19.56 1.88
CA THR A 495 20.81 -18.74 1.78
C THR A 495 20.86 -17.56 2.75
N CYS A 496 19.73 -17.15 3.32
CA CYS A 496 19.63 -16.13 4.37
C CYS A 496 18.84 -16.63 5.60
N SER A 497 18.77 -17.95 5.72
CA SER A 497 18.22 -18.64 6.88
C SER A 497 19.27 -18.72 7.99
N GLY A 498 18.89 -18.35 9.20
CA GLY A 498 19.74 -18.41 10.38
C GLY A 498 19.06 -17.80 11.59
N CYS A 499 19.75 -17.72 12.73
CA CYS A 499 19.12 -17.16 13.92
C CYS A 499 18.97 -15.63 13.82
N THR A 500 17.72 -15.16 13.80
CA THR A 500 17.41 -13.71 13.72
C THR A 500 17.26 -13.03 15.07
N ASN A 501 17.24 -13.79 16.18
CA ASN A 501 17.08 -13.24 17.53
C ASN A 501 18.39 -12.64 18.05
N PRO A 502 18.49 -11.31 18.28
CA PRO A 502 19.72 -10.67 18.77
C PRO A 502 20.15 -11.10 20.18
N ALA A 503 19.28 -11.76 20.95
CA ALA A 503 19.58 -12.29 22.27
C ALA A 503 20.12 -13.73 22.26
N ALA A 504 20.16 -14.39 21.10
CA ALA A 504 20.69 -15.74 20.96
C ALA A 504 22.22 -15.75 20.74
N ASP A 505 22.88 -16.81 21.20
CA ASP A 505 24.34 -16.96 21.14
C ASP A 505 24.87 -17.12 19.71
N ASN A 506 24.06 -17.70 18.82
CA ASN A 506 24.37 -17.88 17.40
C ASN A 506 23.61 -16.90 16.50
N TYR A 507 23.21 -15.74 17.03
CA TYR A 507 22.62 -14.67 16.24
C TYR A 507 23.44 -14.37 15.00
N ASP A 508 22.79 -14.40 13.83
CA ASP A 508 23.36 -14.03 12.56
C ASP A 508 22.71 -12.73 12.07
N ALA A 509 23.47 -11.64 12.08
CA ALA A 509 23.01 -10.34 11.62
C ALA A 509 22.71 -10.29 10.11
N SER A 510 23.12 -11.30 9.34
CA SER A 510 22.82 -11.44 7.92
C SER A 510 21.60 -12.33 7.62
N ALA A 511 21.06 -13.02 8.63
CA ALA A 511 19.84 -13.80 8.49
C ALA A 511 18.61 -12.90 8.47
N ILE A 512 17.71 -13.16 7.53
CA ILE A 512 16.40 -12.47 7.40
C ILE A 512 15.28 -13.42 7.81
N VAL A 513 15.49 -14.73 7.60
CA VAL A 513 14.53 -15.80 7.92
C VAL A 513 15.05 -16.60 9.10
N ASP A 514 14.25 -16.74 10.15
CA ASP A 514 14.58 -17.60 11.29
C ASP A 514 14.39 -19.08 10.92
N ASP A 515 15.47 -19.85 10.98
CA ASP A 515 15.46 -21.29 10.71
C ASP A 515 15.24 -22.14 11.97
N GLY A 516 15.01 -21.47 13.12
CA GLY A 516 14.84 -22.12 14.41
C GLY A 516 16.15 -22.66 14.99
N SER A 517 17.30 -22.29 14.41
CA SER A 517 18.61 -22.65 14.94
C SER A 517 19.03 -21.80 16.14
N CYS A 518 18.28 -20.76 16.51
CA CYS A 518 18.61 -19.89 17.64
C CYS A 518 18.91 -20.68 18.91
N ILE A 519 20.11 -20.50 19.45
CA ILE A 519 20.57 -21.07 20.72
C ILE A 519 20.46 -19.98 21.77
N ILE A 520 19.53 -20.15 22.69
CA ILE A 520 19.37 -19.25 23.84
C ILE A 520 19.86 -20.04 25.05
N SER A 521 21.04 -19.69 25.52
CA SER A 521 21.63 -20.28 26.71
C SER A 521 20.96 -19.73 27.97
N GLY A 522 20.65 -20.63 28.90
CA GLY A 522 20.10 -20.31 30.20
C GLY A 522 19.47 -21.52 30.86
N CYS A 523 18.98 -21.36 32.09
CA CYS A 523 18.40 -22.50 32.78
C CYS A 523 17.10 -22.99 32.11
N THR A 524 17.11 -24.20 31.58
CA THR A 524 15.95 -24.82 30.93
C THR A 524 15.07 -25.63 31.90
N ASN A 525 15.48 -25.77 33.17
CA ASN A 525 14.72 -26.53 34.16
C ASN A 525 13.60 -25.67 34.77
N PRO A 526 12.31 -25.99 34.55
CA PRO A 526 11.19 -25.21 35.09
C PRO A 526 11.09 -25.18 36.62
N ALA A 527 11.81 -26.08 37.32
CA ALA A 527 11.86 -26.12 38.77
C ALA A 527 12.95 -25.22 39.39
N ALA A 528 13.81 -24.60 38.56
CA ALA A 528 14.85 -23.69 39.03
C ALA A 528 14.34 -22.24 39.18
N ASP A 529 14.92 -21.51 40.13
CA ASP A 529 14.52 -20.13 40.46
C ASP A 529 14.84 -19.13 39.33
N ASN A 530 15.90 -19.39 38.56
CA ASN A 530 16.31 -18.61 37.40
C ASN A 530 15.94 -19.29 36.09
N TYR A 531 14.89 -20.11 36.09
CA TYR A 531 14.33 -20.70 34.87
C TYR A 531 14.07 -19.61 33.82
N ASN A 532 14.63 -19.80 32.63
CA ASN A 532 14.37 -18.97 31.48
C ASN A 532 13.51 -19.78 30.50
N ALA A 533 12.24 -19.38 30.35
CA ALA A 533 11.30 -20.04 29.44
C ALA A 533 11.70 -19.92 27.96
N GLU A 534 12.60 -18.99 27.64
CA GLU A 534 13.13 -18.80 26.28
C GLU A 534 14.43 -19.58 26.04
N ALA A 535 15.06 -20.13 27.09
CA ALA A 535 16.28 -20.91 26.94
C ALA A 535 15.99 -22.31 26.37
N ASN A 536 16.78 -22.72 25.38
CA ASN A 536 16.72 -24.05 24.78
C ASN A 536 18.04 -24.82 24.89
N ASN A 537 19.06 -24.20 25.47
CA ASN A 537 20.34 -24.81 25.79
C ASN A 537 20.68 -24.52 27.26
N ASP A 538 20.79 -25.57 28.07
CA ASP A 538 21.16 -25.44 29.47
C ASP A 538 22.65 -25.10 29.60
N ASP A 539 22.96 -23.91 30.09
CA ASP A 539 24.32 -23.44 30.34
C ASP A 539 24.85 -23.84 31.73
N GLY A 540 24.05 -24.60 32.50
CA GLY A 540 24.36 -25.02 33.85
C GLY A 540 24.17 -23.91 34.88
N SER A 541 23.54 -22.79 34.50
CA SER A 541 23.25 -21.70 35.42
C SER A 541 22.06 -21.97 36.35
N CYS A 542 21.31 -23.07 36.18
CA CYS A 542 20.14 -23.39 36.99
C CYS A 542 20.43 -23.32 38.50
N ILE A 543 19.67 -22.49 39.21
CA ILE A 543 19.69 -22.34 40.66
C ILE A 543 18.46 -23.05 41.20
N ILE A 544 18.67 -24.12 41.95
CA ILE A 544 17.60 -24.85 42.65
C ILE A 544 17.82 -24.60 44.13
N SER A 545 16.93 -23.78 44.70
CA SER A 545 16.93 -23.47 46.12
C SER A 545 16.29 -24.59 46.92
N GLY A 546 16.97 -25.01 47.98
CA GLY A 546 16.50 -26.05 48.89
C GLY A 546 17.59 -26.46 49.86
N CYS A 547 17.31 -27.40 50.75
CA CYS A 547 18.31 -27.81 51.71
C CYS A 547 19.43 -28.63 51.04
N THR A 548 20.64 -28.05 50.98
CA THR A 548 21.81 -28.71 50.38
C THR A 548 22.55 -29.64 51.35
N ASN A 549 22.20 -29.64 52.64
CA ASN A 549 22.85 -30.43 53.67
C ASN A 549 22.32 -31.89 53.69
N PRO A 550 23.12 -32.91 53.32
CA PRO A 550 22.67 -34.31 53.30
C PRO A 550 22.28 -34.89 54.66
N ALA A 551 22.61 -34.21 55.76
CA ALA A 551 22.26 -34.61 57.12
C ALA A 551 20.91 -34.03 57.61
N ALA A 552 20.26 -33.16 56.82
CA ALA A 552 18.95 -32.62 57.13
C ALA A 552 17.82 -33.54 56.66
N ASP A 553 16.69 -33.51 57.35
CA ASP A 553 15.52 -34.34 57.08
C ASP A 553 14.82 -33.98 55.76
N ASN A 554 14.89 -32.70 55.37
CA ASN A 554 14.37 -32.20 54.10
C ASN A 554 15.49 -31.93 53.08
N TYR A 555 16.60 -32.68 53.17
CA TYR A 555 17.66 -32.64 52.16
C TYR A 555 17.07 -32.83 50.77
N ASP A 556 17.35 -31.88 49.88
CA ASP A 556 16.99 -31.95 48.47
C ASP A 556 18.25 -32.28 47.66
N PRO A 557 18.36 -33.47 47.07
CA PRO A 557 19.51 -33.86 46.24
C PRO A 557 19.64 -33.06 44.94
N GLU A 558 18.59 -32.33 44.52
CA GLU A 558 18.61 -31.47 43.34
C GLU A 558 18.95 -30.01 43.69
N ALA A 559 18.91 -29.62 44.97
CA ALA A 559 19.25 -28.27 45.39
C ALA A 559 20.77 -28.01 45.31
N ASN A 560 21.13 -26.86 44.75
CA ASN A 560 22.51 -26.38 44.65
C ASN A 560 22.72 -25.01 45.33
N ASN A 561 21.66 -24.43 45.87
CA ASN A 561 21.67 -23.21 46.66
C ASN A 561 20.88 -23.43 47.95
N ASP A 562 21.52 -23.22 49.11
CA ASP A 562 20.87 -23.38 50.41
C ASP A 562 19.98 -22.16 50.72
N ASP A 563 18.68 -22.38 50.80
CA ASP A 563 17.68 -21.36 51.14
C ASP A 563 17.45 -21.21 52.65
N GLY A 564 18.19 -21.98 53.46
CA GLY A 564 18.06 -22.01 54.91
C GLY A 564 16.85 -22.81 55.40
N SER A 565 16.17 -23.55 54.52
CA SER A 565 15.06 -24.42 54.89
C SER A 565 15.48 -25.72 55.57
N CYS A 566 16.78 -26.03 55.66
CA CYS A 566 17.29 -27.27 56.26
C CYS A 566 16.72 -27.51 57.67
N ILE A 567 16.03 -28.64 57.84
CA ILE A 567 15.48 -29.13 59.10
C ILE A 567 16.43 -30.20 59.62
N ILE A 568 17.08 -29.93 60.74
CA ILE A 568 17.91 -30.90 61.44
C ILE A 568 17.17 -31.25 62.73
N SER A 569 16.61 -32.46 62.77
CA SER A 569 15.94 -32.97 63.95
C SER A 569 16.94 -33.44 65.01
N GLY A 570 16.64 -33.13 66.26
CA GLY A 570 17.40 -33.58 67.42
C GLY A 570 17.08 -32.73 68.65
N CYS A 571 17.67 -33.08 69.80
CA CYS A 571 17.38 -32.32 71.01
C CYS A 571 17.91 -30.88 70.94
N THR A 572 16.99 -29.91 70.93
CA THR A 572 17.33 -28.48 70.88
C THR A 572 17.55 -27.87 72.27
N ASN A 573 17.21 -28.59 73.34
CA ASN A 573 17.37 -28.12 74.71
C ASN A 573 18.84 -28.22 75.17
N PRO A 574 19.54 -27.10 75.44
CA PRO A 574 20.95 -27.12 75.88
C PRO A 574 21.18 -27.79 77.24
N ALA A 575 20.11 -28.01 78.03
CA ALA A 575 20.17 -28.68 79.32
C ALA A 575 20.03 -30.21 79.24
N ALA A 576 19.76 -30.76 78.06
CA ALA A 576 19.66 -32.21 77.86
C ALA A 576 21.03 -32.83 77.58
N ASP A 577 21.21 -34.08 78.01
CA ASP A 577 22.46 -34.84 77.88
C ASP A 577 22.82 -35.14 76.42
N ASN A 578 21.82 -35.21 75.54
CA ASN A 578 21.97 -35.45 74.10
C ASN A 578 21.64 -34.20 73.25
N TYR A 579 21.86 -33.01 73.80
CA TYR A 579 21.74 -31.75 73.07
C TYR A 579 22.55 -31.77 71.76
N ASN A 580 21.89 -31.43 70.65
CA ASN A 580 22.53 -31.24 69.35
C ASN A 580 22.49 -29.74 68.99
N ALA A 581 23.67 -29.12 68.94
CA ALA A 581 23.79 -27.69 68.61
C ALA A 581 23.42 -27.35 67.16
N GLU A 582 23.38 -28.35 66.27
CA GLU A 582 22.97 -28.20 64.87
C GLU A 582 21.48 -28.46 64.67
N ALA A 583 20.77 -28.98 65.68
CA ALA A 583 19.33 -29.23 65.58
C ALA A 583 18.53 -27.92 65.69
N ASN A 584 17.60 -27.71 64.77
CA ASN A 584 16.66 -26.59 64.77
C ASN A 584 15.20 -27.03 64.90
N ASN A 585 14.96 -28.34 64.95
CA ASN A 585 13.66 -28.96 65.20
C ASN A 585 13.79 -30.00 66.33
N ASP A 586 13.02 -29.83 67.39
CA ASP A 586 13.03 -30.78 68.52
C ASP A 586 12.18 -32.00 68.19
N ASP A 587 12.81 -33.17 68.10
CA ASP A 587 12.17 -34.46 67.83
C ASP A 587 11.67 -35.17 69.11
N GLY A 588 11.80 -34.51 70.26
CA GLY A 588 11.44 -35.07 71.56
C GLY A 588 12.43 -36.11 72.07
N SER A 589 13.61 -36.24 71.43
CA SER A 589 14.67 -37.14 71.88
C SER A 589 15.43 -36.63 73.09
N CYS A 590 15.19 -35.40 73.57
CA CYS A 590 15.89 -34.82 74.71
C CYS A 590 15.87 -35.72 75.95
N ILE A 591 17.04 -36.11 76.43
CA ILE A 591 17.24 -36.86 77.66
C ILE A 591 17.68 -35.88 78.74
N ILE A 592 16.86 -35.71 79.77
CA ILE A 592 17.17 -34.87 80.93
C ILE A 592 17.27 -35.81 82.13
N SER A 593 18.49 -35.97 82.63
CA SER A 593 18.77 -36.81 83.79
C SER A 593 18.46 -36.08 85.11
N GLY A 594 17.82 -36.78 86.05
CA GLY A 594 17.51 -36.29 87.39
C GLY A 594 16.44 -37.12 88.08
N CYS A 595 16.13 -36.83 89.35
CA CYS A 595 15.15 -37.62 90.08
C CYS A 595 13.73 -37.48 89.50
N THR A 596 13.19 -38.57 88.96
CA THR A 596 11.83 -38.61 88.35
C THR A 596 10.73 -38.95 89.35
N ASN A 597 11.06 -39.22 90.62
CA ASN A 597 10.09 -39.58 91.66
C ASN A 597 9.46 -38.32 92.27
N PRO A 598 8.15 -38.05 92.08
CA PRO A 598 7.48 -36.86 92.62
C PRO A 598 7.46 -36.77 94.15
N ALA A 599 7.75 -37.87 94.85
CA ALA A 599 7.80 -37.93 96.31
C ALA A 599 9.18 -37.63 96.92
N ALA A 600 10.22 -37.47 96.10
CA ALA A 600 11.57 -37.14 96.56
C ALA A 600 11.77 -35.61 96.67
N GLU A 601 12.54 -35.13 97.64
CA GLU A 601 12.78 -33.69 97.82
C GLU A 601 13.51 -33.04 96.63
N ASN A 602 14.35 -33.81 95.94
CA ASN A 602 15.11 -33.36 94.77
C ASN A 602 14.46 -33.76 93.43
N TYR A 603 13.14 -33.95 93.43
CA TYR A 603 12.36 -34.19 92.21
C TYR A 603 12.60 -33.08 91.17
N ASN A 604 13.01 -33.48 89.96
CA ASN A 604 13.09 -32.57 88.81
C ASN A 604 11.90 -32.85 87.87
N PRO A 605 10.93 -31.92 87.75
CA PRO A 605 9.78 -32.11 86.86
C PRO A 605 10.12 -32.18 85.38
N GLU A 606 11.33 -31.77 84.98
CA GLU A 606 11.82 -31.86 83.59
C GLU A 606 12.65 -33.12 83.33
N ALA A 607 13.00 -33.90 84.36
CA ALA A 607 13.76 -35.13 84.19
C ALA A 607 12.88 -36.26 83.65
N ASN A 608 13.35 -36.91 82.58
CA ASN A 608 12.70 -38.09 81.98
C ASN A 608 13.56 -39.36 82.08
N ASN A 609 14.75 -39.25 82.69
CA ASN A 609 15.67 -40.34 82.96
C ASN A 609 16.15 -40.25 84.43
N ASP A 610 15.85 -41.27 85.24
CA ASP A 610 16.26 -41.30 86.65
C ASP A 610 17.75 -41.66 86.77
N ASP A 611 18.55 -40.73 87.31
CA ASP A 611 19.99 -40.89 87.53
C ASP A 611 20.31 -41.52 88.90
N GLY A 612 19.29 -41.92 89.67
CA GLY A 612 19.44 -42.54 90.98
C GLY A 612 19.71 -41.54 92.10
N SER A 613 19.53 -40.24 91.85
CA SER A 613 19.74 -39.18 92.84
C SER A 613 18.58 -39.03 93.85
N CYS A 614 17.47 -39.75 93.72
CA CYS A 614 16.27 -39.58 94.56
C CYS A 614 16.53 -39.88 96.06
N VAL A 615 16.12 -38.95 96.93
CA VAL A 615 16.18 -39.09 98.41
C VAL A 615 14.81 -39.49 98.98
N ALA A 616 14.74 -40.54 99.81
CA ALA A 616 13.51 -41.07 100.42
C ALA A 616 13.42 -40.80 101.95
N THR A 617 12.25 -40.36 102.42
CA THR A 617 11.93 -39.98 103.82
C THR A 617 10.79 -40.83 104.40
N GLY A 618 10.83 -41.09 105.72
CA GLY A 618 9.82 -41.90 106.45
C GLY A 618 10.31 -42.39 107.83
N CYS A 619 9.57 -43.26 108.52
CA CYS A 619 9.92 -43.71 109.89
C CYS A 619 11.25 -44.49 109.94
N THR A 620 12.20 -43.98 110.71
CA THR A 620 13.59 -44.49 110.85
C THR A 620 13.85 -45.21 112.17
N TYR A 621 12.91 -45.21 113.13
CA TYR A 621 13.07 -45.84 114.43
C TYR A 621 12.76 -47.35 114.40
N PRO A 622 13.74 -48.26 114.63
CA PRO A 622 13.54 -49.72 114.51
C PRO A 622 12.52 -50.36 115.46
N GLY A 623 12.02 -49.60 116.44
CA GLY A 623 11.02 -50.04 117.41
C GLY A 623 9.59 -49.57 117.12
N ALA A 624 9.36 -48.90 115.99
CA ALA A 624 8.03 -48.47 115.55
C ALA A 624 7.41 -49.52 114.61
N ASP A 625 6.09 -49.64 114.64
CA ASP A 625 5.34 -50.66 113.87
C ASP A 625 5.43 -50.45 112.35
N ASN A 626 5.74 -49.24 111.89
CA ASN A 626 5.90 -48.86 110.48
C ASN A 626 7.33 -48.45 110.12
N TYR A 627 8.33 -48.99 110.83
CA TYR A 627 9.75 -48.82 110.49
C TYR A 627 10.09 -49.36 109.09
N ASP A 628 10.80 -48.56 108.29
CA ASP A 628 11.42 -49.01 107.03
C ASP A 628 12.89 -48.58 106.95
N ALA A 629 13.77 -49.55 106.69
CA ALA A 629 15.21 -49.38 106.64
C ALA A 629 15.71 -48.58 105.42
N VAL A 630 14.86 -48.30 104.42
CA VAL A 630 15.25 -47.46 103.26
C VAL A 630 15.08 -45.96 103.49
N ASN A 631 14.40 -45.55 104.57
CA ASN A 631 14.19 -44.14 104.88
C ASN A 631 15.46 -43.54 105.49
N THR A 632 15.95 -42.45 104.89
CA THR A 632 17.22 -41.82 105.30
C THR A 632 17.02 -40.56 106.15
N ALA A 633 15.77 -40.08 106.26
CA ALA A 633 15.38 -38.98 107.13
C ALA A 633 13.99 -39.21 107.75
N GLU A 634 13.86 -38.87 109.03
CA GLU A 634 12.66 -39.03 109.86
C GLU A 634 11.63 -37.92 109.61
N ASP A 635 10.39 -38.29 109.29
CA ASP A 635 9.29 -37.36 108.99
C ASP A 635 8.20 -37.29 110.09
N GLY A 636 8.36 -38.03 111.19
CA GLY A 636 7.44 -38.05 112.32
C GLY A 636 6.27 -39.04 112.16
N SER A 637 6.32 -39.92 111.16
CA SER A 637 5.28 -40.91 110.87
C SER A 637 5.30 -42.16 111.76
N CYS A 638 6.21 -42.30 112.73
CA CYS A 638 6.36 -43.52 113.53
C CYS A 638 5.16 -43.86 114.46
N ILE A 639 4.73 -45.13 114.40
CA ILE A 639 3.61 -45.69 115.18
C ILE A 639 4.16 -46.58 116.31
N PHE A 640 3.65 -46.40 117.54
CA PHE A 640 3.96 -47.22 118.72
C PHE A 640 2.67 -47.70 119.40
N SER A 641 2.39 -49.00 119.35
CA SER A 641 1.21 -49.62 119.99
C SER A 641 1.33 -49.87 121.51
N GLY A 642 0.25 -49.64 122.26
CA GLY A 642 0.09 -49.95 123.69
C GLY A 642 -1.08 -49.22 124.37
N CYS A 643 -1.45 -49.57 125.60
CA CYS A 643 -2.59 -48.94 126.30
C CYS A 643 -2.39 -47.42 126.48
N THR A 644 -3.29 -46.63 125.90
CA THR A 644 -3.19 -45.14 125.86
C THR A 644 -3.98 -44.43 126.96
N ASP A 645 -4.80 -45.16 127.73
CA ASP A 645 -5.61 -44.61 128.81
C ASP A 645 -4.83 -44.53 130.13
N ALA A 646 -4.60 -43.30 130.61
CA ALA A 646 -3.86 -43.02 131.84
C ALA A 646 -4.52 -43.55 133.13
N THR A 647 -5.76 -44.04 133.06
CA THR A 647 -6.50 -44.59 134.20
C THR A 647 -6.44 -46.12 134.29
N ALA A 648 -5.84 -46.80 133.31
CA ALA A 648 -5.60 -48.24 133.32
C ALA A 648 -4.29 -48.59 134.06
N GLU A 649 -4.22 -49.77 134.70
CA GLU A 649 -3.01 -50.18 135.44
C GLU A 649 -1.78 -50.38 134.54
N ASN A 650 -1.98 -50.64 133.24
CA ASN A 650 -0.93 -50.94 132.27
C ASN A 650 -0.73 -49.83 131.21
N TYR A 651 -0.98 -48.57 131.55
CA TYR A 651 -0.75 -47.39 130.70
C TYR A 651 0.71 -47.22 130.26
N ILE A 652 0.95 -46.98 128.96
CA ILE A 652 2.27 -46.67 128.37
C ILE A 652 2.33 -45.20 127.88
N PRO A 653 3.19 -44.33 128.45
CA PRO A 653 3.18 -42.88 128.16
C PRO A 653 3.53 -42.44 126.74
N TYR A 654 4.11 -43.30 125.91
CA TYR A 654 4.54 -43.00 124.54
C TYR A 654 3.83 -43.86 123.48
N ALA A 655 2.83 -44.65 123.87
CA ALA A 655 1.95 -45.31 122.92
C ALA A 655 1.05 -44.26 122.26
N ASN A 656 1.05 -44.21 120.92
CA ASN A 656 0.18 -43.32 120.12
C ASN A 656 -0.91 -44.09 119.36
N ASN A 657 -0.98 -45.41 119.56
CA ASN A 657 -1.99 -46.31 119.00
C ASN A 657 -2.44 -47.31 120.08
N ASP A 658 -3.72 -47.27 120.48
CA ASP A 658 -4.24 -48.17 121.52
C ASP A 658 -4.49 -49.58 120.98
N ASP A 659 -3.83 -50.58 121.57
CA ASP A 659 -3.94 -51.99 121.17
C ASP A 659 -5.05 -52.76 121.91
N GLY A 660 -5.85 -52.07 122.72
CA GLY A 660 -7.00 -52.64 123.43
C GLY A 660 -6.61 -53.47 124.66
N SER A 661 -5.36 -53.37 125.12
CA SER A 661 -4.84 -54.14 126.25
C SER A 661 -5.15 -53.54 127.64
N CYS A 662 -5.88 -52.42 127.75
CA CYS A 662 -6.12 -51.72 129.01
C CYS A 662 -6.94 -52.54 130.03
N VAL A 663 -6.49 -52.59 131.31
CA VAL A 663 -7.13 -53.35 132.40
C VAL A 663 -7.68 -52.43 133.49
N PHE A 664 -8.95 -52.64 133.92
CA PHE A 664 -9.68 -51.85 134.93
C PHE A 664 -10.43 -52.75 135.96
N GLU A 665 -10.55 -52.35 137.24
CA GLU A 665 -11.14 -53.15 138.34
C GLU A 665 -12.69 -53.02 138.45
N PRO A 666 -13.47 -54.11 138.64
CA PRO A 666 -14.93 -54.09 138.77
C PRO A 666 -15.44 -53.86 140.22
N CYS A 667 -16.42 -52.98 140.39
CA CYS A 667 -17.11 -52.71 141.66
C CYS A 667 -18.03 -53.86 142.10
N GLY A 668 -17.89 -54.37 143.34
CA GLY A 668 -18.96 -55.19 143.94
C GLY A 668 -18.72 -56.19 145.08
N THR A 669 -17.73 -56.06 145.98
CA THR A 669 -17.81 -56.66 147.34
C THR A 669 -17.13 -55.77 148.38
N GLY A 670 -17.81 -54.71 148.82
CA GLY A 670 -17.26 -53.81 149.84
C GLY A 670 -18.02 -52.51 150.10
N GLY A 671 -19.36 -52.54 150.15
CA GLY A 671 -20.19 -51.53 150.82
C GLY A 671 -20.06 -50.07 150.36
N GLY A 672 -20.96 -49.64 149.47
CA GLY A 672 -21.14 -48.23 149.12
C GLY A 672 -22.17 -48.06 148.01
N ASP A 673 -23.44 -48.19 148.37
CA ASP A 673 -24.65 -48.17 147.54
C ASP A 673 -24.61 -47.25 146.29
N CYS A 674 -24.85 -47.81 145.10
CA CYS A 674 -25.24 -47.07 143.91
C CYS A 674 -26.71 -46.65 144.05
N PRO A 675 -27.04 -45.38 144.31
CA PRO A 675 -28.36 -44.98 144.81
C PRO A 675 -29.53 -45.10 143.81
N PHE A 676 -29.27 -45.51 142.56
CA PHE A 676 -30.24 -45.50 141.45
C PHE A 676 -30.34 -46.84 140.70
N ASP A 677 -29.76 -47.90 141.25
CA ASP A 677 -30.02 -49.28 140.84
C ASP A 677 -31.38 -49.71 141.46
N SER A 678 -32.44 -49.64 140.66
CA SER A 678 -33.82 -49.87 141.11
C SER A 678 -34.15 -51.36 141.17
N ASN A 679 -33.49 -52.18 140.36
CA ASN A 679 -33.76 -53.61 140.23
C ASN A 679 -32.75 -54.51 140.99
N GLY A 680 -31.67 -53.94 141.52
CA GLY A 680 -30.66 -54.59 142.35
C GLY A 680 -29.68 -55.49 141.59
N ASP A 681 -29.47 -55.25 140.30
CA ASP A 681 -28.62 -56.08 139.43
C ASP A 681 -27.15 -55.63 139.34
N GLY A 682 -26.79 -54.54 140.02
CA GLY A 682 -25.41 -54.04 140.08
C GLY A 682 -25.00 -53.17 138.90
N GLU A 683 -25.92 -52.80 138.01
CA GLU A 683 -25.71 -51.85 136.93
C GLU A 683 -26.86 -50.82 136.87
N ILE A 684 -26.59 -49.55 136.52
CA ILE A 684 -27.65 -48.57 136.25
C ILE A 684 -27.94 -48.64 134.75
N GLY A 685 -28.94 -49.44 134.37
CA GLY A 685 -29.19 -49.80 132.99
C GLY A 685 -30.52 -49.30 132.44
N SER A 686 -30.76 -49.57 131.15
CA SER A 686 -32.06 -49.31 130.53
C SER A 686 -33.21 -50.07 131.23
N ALA A 687 -32.90 -51.15 131.93
CA ALA A 687 -33.85 -51.91 132.75
C ALA A 687 -34.36 -51.09 133.95
N ASP A 688 -33.50 -50.37 134.67
CA ASP A 688 -33.88 -49.45 135.76
C ASP A 688 -34.65 -48.24 135.24
N LEU A 689 -34.26 -47.73 134.06
CA LEU A 689 -34.98 -46.65 133.40
C LEU A 689 -36.38 -47.09 132.97
N LEU A 690 -36.54 -48.35 132.53
CA LEU A 690 -37.83 -48.94 132.20
C LEU A 690 -38.69 -49.17 133.44
N ASP A 691 -38.10 -49.60 134.56
CA ASP A 691 -38.81 -49.76 135.84
C ASP A 691 -39.30 -48.40 136.39
N PHE A 692 -38.46 -47.36 136.28
CA PHE A 692 -38.86 -45.97 136.54
C PHE A 692 -40.01 -45.53 135.64
N LEU A 693 -39.95 -45.79 134.33
CA LEU A 693 -40.98 -45.40 133.36
C LEU A 693 -42.31 -46.16 133.53
N VAL A 694 -42.30 -47.38 134.07
CA VAL A 694 -43.53 -48.13 134.42
C VAL A 694 -44.25 -47.52 135.63
N GLN A 695 -43.49 -47.00 136.60
CA GLN A 695 -44.05 -46.30 137.77
C GLN A 695 -44.31 -44.80 137.51
N PHE A 696 -43.71 -44.25 136.45
CA PHE A 696 -43.84 -42.85 136.06
C PHE A 696 -45.27 -42.51 135.62
N GLY A 697 -45.98 -41.75 136.45
CA GLY A 697 -47.35 -41.30 136.18
C GLY A 697 -48.45 -41.97 137.01
N GLN A 698 -48.11 -42.89 137.93
CA GLN A 698 -49.10 -43.36 138.91
C GLN A 698 -49.36 -42.29 139.97
N THR A 699 -50.64 -41.92 140.17
CA THR A 699 -51.03 -40.97 141.21
C THR A 699 -50.98 -41.64 142.58
N CYS A 700 -49.94 -41.36 143.35
CA CYS A 700 -49.93 -41.65 144.78
C CYS A 700 -50.84 -40.62 145.48
N SER A 701 -52.08 -41.02 145.79
CA SER A 701 -52.91 -40.32 146.79
C SER A 701 -52.21 -40.42 148.14
N GLY A 702 -52.02 -39.27 148.79
CA GLY A 702 -51.13 -39.11 149.94
C GLY A 702 -51.40 -40.02 151.13
N ASN A 703 -50.36 -40.15 151.94
CA ASN A 703 -50.23 -39.23 153.07
C ASN A 703 -48.91 -38.48 152.98
#